data_AF-A0A847KQJ3-F1
#
_entry.id   AF-A0A847KQJ3-F1
#
_cell.length_a   1.000
_cell.length_b   1.000
_cell.length_c   1.000
_cell.angle_alpha   90.00
_cell.angle_beta   90.00
_cell.angle_gamma   90.00
#
_symmetry.space_group_name_H-M   'P 1'
#
loop_
_entity.id
_entity.type
_entity.pdbx_description
1 polymer ?
#
loop_
_entity_poly.entity_id
_entity_poly.type
_entity_poly.pdbx_seq_one_letter_code
_entity_poly.pdbx_strand_id
1 'polypeptide(L)'
;VFRLAGRERQQSASYYTPEVLTRFTVSQALEELLDQDGVTTPAEDLLHLSVCEPALGSGAFAIEAVRQLAEQYLRRRQEETGQRIDPDSYPRELQRVKAYLALHQVYGVDLNATAVELAEISLWLDTMVSGLQAPWFGLHLRRGNSLIGARHAAYSQAQVANKSWLTATPTDHPLTELAADMAAGVRTSTAGAIHHFLLPAAGWGSAVEAKEARTLAPDETAALKSWRRQVTSKPTKAQLTALLEVADRVEVLWQFALRRLQIAESEARRDIPVWGHEPEPSGGNVTRERIEESLADANGAYRRLRRVMDAWAALWFWPLTETDTHPPTFAQWLDALQQLLGRDTTQAKAHGKRSYEGMDQLSTHLDWDELNDAERMDLGFADAKPVATVLDAHPWLRVCEEVADQQGFFHWELDFATVFARGGFDLQLGNPPWVRPRSDVDALLAEGDPWWQLANKPSEAARAAKRVETLELPGLRDMVLDGTAEVAVTAEYANDATNYPYLSGLQPDLYRCFMSQTWRHLSPHGTVGLIHPETHFTDEKAGGFRAVTYPRLRRHWQFINELVLFEIHDQLRYGIHIYGNELEAVAFVMASSVYHPDTVERSFRHDGSGNQPGFKDLEGNWDLRPHAGRIIEALHNPGCSWGLNPPASRSARAM
;
A
#
# COMPACT_ATOMS: atom_id res chain seq x y z
N VAL A 1 3.58 -7.01 -30.88
CA VAL A 1 3.13 -5.86 -30.05
C VAL A 1 1.69 -6.00 -29.54
N PHE A 2 0.84 -6.90 -30.07
CA PHE A 2 -0.56 -7.11 -29.58
C PHE A 2 -0.80 -8.40 -28.76
N ARG A 3 0.22 -9.02 -28.16
CA ARG A 3 0.10 -10.34 -27.49
C ARG A 3 0.08 -10.33 -25.95
N LEU A 4 0.13 -9.16 -25.30
CA LEU A 4 0.14 -9.05 -23.82
C LEU A 4 -1.08 -8.31 -23.24
N ALA A 5 -1.93 -7.71 -24.07
CA ALA A 5 -2.89 -6.68 -23.61
C ALA A 5 -4.24 -7.20 -23.09
N GLY A 6 -4.59 -8.48 -23.29
CA GLY A 6 -5.89 -9.03 -22.92
C GLY A 6 -5.97 -9.43 -21.44
N ARG A 7 -5.04 -10.31 -21.03
CA ARG A 7 -4.94 -10.85 -19.67
C ARG A 7 -4.56 -9.78 -18.65
N GLU A 8 -3.58 -8.93 -18.93
CA GLU A 8 -3.19 -7.84 -18.03
C GLU A 8 -4.33 -6.85 -17.80
N ARG A 9 -5.12 -6.49 -18.83
CA ARG A 9 -6.29 -5.60 -18.65
C ARG A 9 -7.42 -6.24 -17.84
N GLN A 10 -7.66 -7.54 -18.03
CA GLN A 10 -8.68 -8.27 -17.25
C GLN A 10 -8.25 -8.50 -15.79
N GLN A 11 -6.96 -8.71 -15.54
CA GLN A 11 -6.42 -8.96 -14.20
C GLN A 11 -6.15 -7.66 -13.42
N SER A 12 -5.77 -6.58 -14.10
CA SER A 12 -5.47 -5.29 -13.45
C SER A 12 -6.73 -4.49 -13.10
N ALA A 13 -7.84 -4.71 -13.82
CA ALA A 13 -9.07 -3.90 -13.73
C ALA A 13 -8.79 -2.39 -13.69
N SER A 14 -7.76 -1.94 -14.42
CA SER A 14 -7.32 -0.55 -14.47
C SER A 14 -8.31 0.26 -15.32
N TYR A 15 -9.41 0.69 -14.70
CA TYR A 15 -10.31 1.66 -15.33
C TYR A 15 -9.72 3.05 -15.18
N TYR A 16 -9.60 3.78 -16.29
CA TYR A 16 -9.28 5.20 -16.24
C TYR A 16 -10.36 5.91 -15.41
N THR A 17 -9.95 6.61 -14.36
CA THR A 17 -10.90 7.32 -13.50
C THR A 17 -11.22 8.67 -14.13
N PRO A 18 -12.50 8.98 -14.42
CA PRO A 18 -12.89 10.27 -14.98
C PRO A 18 -12.46 11.44 -14.10
N GLU A 19 -12.07 12.55 -14.73
CA GLU A 19 -11.62 13.77 -14.05
C GLU A 19 -12.65 14.27 -13.03
N VAL A 20 -13.95 14.23 -13.37
CA VAL A 20 -15.02 14.69 -12.49
C VAL A 20 -15.10 13.90 -11.16
N LEU A 21 -14.78 12.61 -11.19
CA LEU A 21 -14.78 11.75 -10.00
C LEU A 21 -13.48 11.89 -9.21
N THR A 22 -12.35 12.00 -9.91
CA THR A 22 -11.05 12.28 -9.30
C THR A 22 -11.09 13.61 -8.53
N ARG A 23 -11.48 14.71 -9.20
CA ARG A 23 -11.59 16.05 -8.61
C ARG A 23 -12.50 16.07 -7.40
N PHE A 24 -13.68 15.45 -7.51
CA PHE A 24 -14.62 15.39 -6.40
C PHE A 24 -14.06 14.57 -5.22
N THR A 25 -13.43 13.43 -5.48
CA THR A 25 -12.86 12.59 -4.40
C THR A 25 -11.78 13.33 -3.63
N VAL A 26 -10.83 13.96 -4.34
CA VAL A 26 -9.77 14.78 -3.75
C VAL A 26 -10.36 15.94 -2.95
N SER A 27 -11.33 16.66 -3.53
CA SER A 27 -11.98 17.78 -2.84
C SER A 27 -12.66 17.35 -1.55
N GLN A 28 -13.38 16.22 -1.55
CA GLN A 28 -14.05 15.71 -0.35
C GLN A 28 -13.06 15.22 0.71
N ALA A 29 -11.91 14.68 0.31
CA ALA A 29 -10.84 14.30 1.23
C ALA A 29 -10.15 15.53 1.83
N LEU A 30 -9.83 16.55 1.03
CA LEU A 30 -9.18 17.78 1.49
C LEU A 30 -10.08 18.61 2.41
N GLU A 31 -11.38 18.65 2.13
CA GLU A 31 -12.36 19.31 3.01
C GLU A 31 -12.40 18.68 4.41
N GLU A 32 -12.14 17.37 4.50
CA GLU A 32 -11.99 16.71 5.79
C GLU A 32 -10.60 16.96 6.40
N LEU A 33 -9.53 16.88 5.60
CA LEU A 33 -8.15 16.97 6.07
C LEU A 33 -7.75 18.37 6.58
N LEU A 34 -8.12 19.43 5.86
CA LEU A 34 -7.53 20.77 6.05
C LEU A 34 -8.20 21.61 7.16
N ASP A 35 -9.33 21.16 7.71
CA ASP A 35 -10.12 21.91 8.69
C ASP A 35 -10.75 20.96 9.75
N GLN A 36 -9.92 20.13 10.38
CA GLN A 36 -10.32 19.12 11.38
C GLN A 36 -10.56 19.71 12.77
N ASP A 37 -11.52 19.16 13.51
CA ASP A 37 -11.76 19.47 14.93
C ASP A 37 -11.91 20.97 15.27
N GLY A 38 -12.34 21.76 14.28
CA GLY A 38 -12.48 23.21 14.41
C GLY A 38 -11.16 23.99 14.31
N VAL A 39 -10.07 23.33 13.92
CA VAL A 39 -8.76 23.91 13.66
C VAL A 39 -8.52 23.95 12.15
N THR A 40 -8.22 25.13 11.64
CA THR A 40 -7.83 25.34 10.25
C THR A 40 -6.34 25.08 10.10
N THR A 41 -5.97 24.18 9.19
CA THR A 41 -4.56 23.88 8.90
C THR A 41 -3.89 25.12 8.28
N PRO A 42 -2.78 25.61 8.86
CA PRO A 42 -1.97 26.70 8.30
C PRO A 42 -1.44 26.36 6.90
N ALA A 43 -1.25 27.39 6.06
CA ALA A 43 -0.72 27.23 4.71
C ALA A 43 0.65 26.53 4.70
N GLU A 44 1.52 26.85 5.65
CA GLU A 44 2.85 26.23 5.75
C GLU A 44 2.77 24.70 5.88
N ASP A 45 1.85 24.21 6.72
CA ASP A 45 1.70 22.78 6.99
C ASP A 45 1.28 22.00 5.74
N LEU A 46 0.60 22.64 4.77
CA LEU A 46 0.22 22.00 3.49
C LEU A 46 1.44 21.57 2.67
N LEU A 47 2.59 22.25 2.83
CA LEU A 47 3.83 21.91 2.13
C LEU A 47 4.50 20.65 2.69
N HIS A 48 4.02 20.14 3.84
CA HIS A 48 4.58 18.97 4.52
C HIS A 48 3.63 17.77 4.53
N LEU A 49 2.43 17.90 3.94
CA LEU A 49 1.45 16.81 3.86
C LEU A 49 1.90 15.73 2.88
N SER A 50 2.09 14.52 3.39
CA SER A 50 2.42 13.36 2.57
C SER A 50 1.18 12.81 1.86
N VAL A 51 1.25 12.73 0.52
CA VAL A 51 0.17 12.26 -0.35
C VAL A 51 0.54 10.92 -0.96
N CYS A 52 -0.32 9.92 -0.88
CA CYS A 52 -0.08 8.59 -1.46
C CYS A 52 -1.24 8.09 -2.33
N GLU A 53 -0.92 7.58 -3.51
CA GLU A 53 -1.82 6.79 -4.35
C GLU A 53 -1.36 5.31 -4.35
N PRO A 54 -1.98 4.42 -3.54
CA PRO A 54 -1.50 3.05 -3.34
C PRO A 54 -1.82 2.10 -4.51
N ALA A 55 -2.58 2.55 -5.50
CA ALA A 55 -2.81 1.87 -6.77
C ALA A 55 -2.72 2.95 -7.88
N LEU A 56 -1.49 3.40 -8.13
CA LEU A 56 -1.17 4.68 -8.78
C LEU A 56 -1.76 4.81 -10.19
N GLY A 57 -1.83 3.73 -10.98
CA GLY A 57 -2.28 3.81 -12.37
C GLY A 57 -1.52 4.89 -13.13
N SER A 58 -2.23 5.83 -13.76
CA SER A 58 -1.62 6.97 -14.47
C SER A 58 -1.30 8.18 -13.57
N GLY A 59 -1.47 8.07 -12.25
CA GLY A 59 -1.26 9.16 -11.29
C GLY A 59 -2.34 10.23 -11.29
N ALA A 60 -3.58 9.88 -11.67
CA ALA A 60 -4.66 10.85 -11.82
C ALA A 60 -5.03 11.53 -10.48
N PHE A 61 -5.10 10.75 -9.38
CA PHE A 61 -5.40 11.32 -8.07
C PHE A 61 -4.22 12.11 -7.51
N ALA A 62 -2.99 11.63 -7.70
CA ALA A 62 -1.78 12.36 -7.33
C ALA A 62 -1.70 13.74 -7.97
N ILE A 63 -1.93 13.84 -9.29
CA ILE A 63 -1.94 15.11 -10.03
C ILE A 63 -3.05 16.04 -9.50
N GLU A 64 -4.24 15.50 -9.29
CA GLU A 64 -5.38 16.29 -8.82
C GLU A 64 -5.20 16.77 -7.38
N ALA A 65 -4.61 15.94 -6.51
CA ALA A 65 -4.22 16.33 -5.15
C ALA A 65 -3.22 17.48 -5.15
N VAL A 66 -2.16 17.39 -5.98
CA VAL A 66 -1.16 18.46 -6.14
C VAL A 66 -1.82 19.78 -6.58
N ARG A 67 -2.73 19.72 -7.56
CA ARG A 67 -3.44 20.92 -8.06
C ARG A 67 -4.25 21.57 -6.94
N GLN A 68 -5.11 20.82 -6.26
CA GLN A 68 -5.98 21.37 -5.24
C GLN A 68 -5.19 21.83 -3.99
N LEU A 69 -4.18 21.07 -3.55
CA LEU A 69 -3.32 21.50 -2.43
C LEU A 69 -2.54 22.78 -2.76
N ALA A 70 -2.05 22.92 -4.00
CA ALA A 70 -1.35 24.14 -4.41
C ALA A 70 -2.27 25.38 -4.42
N GLU A 71 -3.50 25.22 -4.88
CA GLU A 71 -4.52 26.28 -4.82
C GLU A 71 -4.86 26.65 -3.37
N GLN A 72 -5.01 25.65 -2.49
CA GLN A 72 -5.27 25.84 -1.07
C GLN A 72 -4.11 26.57 -0.38
N TYR A 73 -2.87 26.16 -0.66
CA TYR A 73 -1.67 26.81 -0.15
C TYR A 73 -1.66 28.31 -0.49
N LEU A 74 -1.74 28.65 -1.79
CA LEU A 74 -1.68 30.05 -2.21
C LEU A 74 -2.85 30.88 -1.68
N ARG A 75 -4.04 30.29 -1.57
CA ARG A 75 -5.21 31.00 -1.03
C ARG A 75 -4.99 31.32 0.45
N ARG A 76 -4.68 30.30 1.26
CA ARG A 76 -4.45 30.45 2.71
C ARG A 76 -3.25 31.36 2.99
N ARG A 77 -2.16 31.23 2.24
CA ARG A 77 -0.96 32.06 2.44
C ARG A 77 -1.21 33.55 2.15
N GLN A 78 -2.02 33.87 1.14
CA GLN A 78 -2.43 35.26 0.88
C GLN A 78 -3.32 35.83 1.99
N GLU A 79 -4.18 35.00 2.58
CA GLU A 79 -5.04 35.37 3.72
C GLU A 79 -4.21 35.61 4.99
N GLU A 80 -3.30 34.69 5.32
CA GLU A 80 -2.39 34.79 6.48
C GLU A 80 -1.48 36.01 6.43
N THR A 81 -0.93 36.32 5.25
CA THR A 81 0.00 37.44 5.07
C THR A 81 -0.72 38.77 4.81
N GLY A 82 -2.00 38.73 4.44
CA GLY A 82 -2.75 39.89 3.95
C GLY A 82 -2.24 40.45 2.61
N GLN A 83 -1.35 39.73 1.92
CA GLN A 83 -0.78 40.14 0.64
C GLN A 83 -1.44 39.38 -0.51
N ARG A 84 -1.75 40.07 -1.61
CA ARG A 84 -2.26 39.43 -2.83
C ARG A 84 -1.14 39.23 -3.83
N ILE A 85 -1.11 38.06 -4.46
CA ILE A 85 -0.23 37.78 -5.58
C ILE A 85 -0.77 38.54 -6.79
N ASP A 86 0.11 39.19 -7.53
CA ASP A 86 -0.25 39.87 -8.77
C ASP A 86 -0.90 38.87 -9.76
N PRO A 87 -2.06 39.19 -10.37
CA PRO A 87 -2.77 38.27 -11.25
C PRO A 87 -1.93 37.72 -12.42
N ASP A 88 -0.97 38.49 -12.95
CA ASP A 88 -0.11 38.05 -14.04
C ASP A 88 0.99 37.09 -13.53
N SER A 89 1.31 37.15 -12.24
CA SER A 89 2.28 36.26 -11.58
C SER A 89 1.65 34.99 -11.00
N TYR A 90 0.35 35.00 -10.68
CA TYR A 90 -0.33 33.90 -10.01
C TYR A 90 -0.15 32.53 -10.70
N PRO A 91 -0.29 32.39 -12.03
CA PRO A 91 -0.11 31.09 -12.69
C PRO A 91 1.30 30.52 -12.49
N ARG A 92 2.33 31.38 -12.45
CA ARG A 92 3.72 30.97 -12.23
C ARG A 92 3.95 30.52 -10.80
N GLU A 93 3.41 31.24 -9.81
CA GLU A 93 3.54 30.85 -8.41
C GLU A 93 2.76 29.57 -8.11
N LEU A 94 1.57 29.38 -8.72
CA LEU A 94 0.83 28.13 -8.63
C LEU A 94 1.65 26.95 -9.17
N GLN A 95 2.27 27.13 -10.34
CA GLN A 95 3.09 26.09 -10.94
C GLN A 95 4.32 25.74 -10.07
N ARG A 96 4.91 26.71 -9.36
CA ARG A 96 5.99 26.47 -8.39
C ARG A 96 5.55 25.64 -7.20
N VAL A 97 4.40 25.96 -6.61
CA VAL A 97 3.84 25.17 -5.49
C VAL A 97 3.50 23.75 -5.94
N LYS A 98 2.92 23.59 -7.14
CA LYS A 98 2.66 22.27 -7.73
C LYS A 98 3.94 21.45 -7.88
N ALA A 99 5.00 22.05 -8.42
CA ALA A 99 6.29 21.40 -8.58
C ALA A 99 6.90 21.00 -7.23
N TYR A 100 6.83 21.88 -6.23
CA TYR A 100 7.28 21.57 -4.87
C TYR A 100 6.55 20.36 -4.30
N LEU A 101 5.22 20.39 -4.27
CA LEU A 101 4.40 19.31 -3.70
C LEU A 101 4.61 17.99 -4.44
N ALA A 102 4.61 18.01 -5.78
CA ALA A 102 4.77 16.80 -6.58
C ALA A 102 6.14 16.14 -6.37
N LEU A 103 7.22 16.92 -6.29
CA LEU A 103 8.56 16.36 -6.17
C LEU A 103 8.89 15.91 -4.75
N HIS A 104 8.28 16.52 -3.73
CA HIS A 104 8.70 16.31 -2.33
C HIS A 104 7.67 15.56 -1.49
N GLN A 105 6.39 15.56 -1.87
CA GLN A 105 5.31 15.08 -1.02
C GLN A 105 4.42 14.00 -1.64
N VAL A 106 4.58 13.68 -2.92
CA VAL A 106 3.74 12.70 -3.62
C VAL A 106 4.44 11.35 -3.73
N TYR A 107 3.78 10.33 -3.20
CA TYR A 107 4.16 8.93 -3.20
C TYR A 107 3.14 8.08 -3.95
N GLY A 108 3.56 6.93 -4.45
CA GLY A 108 2.67 6.06 -5.20
C GLY A 108 3.25 4.68 -5.47
N VAL A 109 2.36 3.70 -5.53
CA VAL A 109 2.73 2.30 -5.80
C VAL A 109 1.79 1.74 -6.84
N ASP A 110 2.34 1.05 -7.84
CA ASP A 110 1.57 0.25 -8.78
C ASP A 110 2.28 -1.07 -9.08
N LEU A 111 1.50 -2.14 -9.27
CA LEU A 111 2.05 -3.44 -9.62
C LEU A 111 2.68 -3.43 -11.02
N ASN A 112 2.14 -2.62 -11.94
CA ASN A 112 2.60 -2.48 -13.31
C ASN A 112 3.66 -1.38 -13.42
N ALA A 113 4.90 -1.75 -13.74
CA ALA A 113 6.00 -0.81 -13.95
C ALA A 113 5.68 0.27 -15.01
N THR A 114 4.94 -0.08 -16.07
CA THR A 114 4.53 0.87 -17.13
C THR A 114 3.59 1.94 -16.60
N ALA A 115 2.73 1.59 -15.63
CA ALA A 115 1.83 2.55 -15.00
C ALA A 115 2.62 3.56 -14.16
N VAL A 116 3.61 3.09 -13.40
CA VAL A 116 4.54 3.95 -12.65
C VAL A 116 5.27 4.93 -13.58
N GLU A 117 5.86 4.45 -14.69
CA GLU A 117 6.53 5.30 -15.68
C GLU A 117 5.58 6.35 -16.28
N LEU A 118 4.34 5.95 -16.60
CA LEU A 118 3.33 6.87 -17.11
C LEU A 118 2.95 7.94 -16.08
N ALA A 119 2.82 7.57 -14.80
CA ALA A 119 2.54 8.51 -13.72
C ALA A 119 3.70 9.49 -13.50
N GLU A 120 4.96 9.04 -13.56
CA GLU A 120 6.14 9.91 -13.50
C GLU A 120 6.13 10.98 -14.60
N ILE A 121 5.86 10.57 -15.85
CA ILE A 121 5.78 11.48 -16.99
C ILE A 121 4.59 12.45 -16.81
N SER A 122 3.44 11.95 -16.35
CA SER A 122 2.24 12.77 -16.19
C SER A 122 2.40 13.83 -15.09
N LEU A 123 2.99 13.45 -13.94
CA LEU A 123 3.36 14.39 -12.87
C LEU A 123 4.39 15.40 -13.36
N TRP A 124 5.42 14.97 -14.10
CA TRP A 124 6.42 15.87 -14.64
C TRP A 124 5.79 16.92 -15.58
N LEU A 125 4.97 16.49 -16.55
CA LEU A 125 4.32 17.39 -17.50
C LEU A 125 3.38 18.38 -16.81
N ASP A 126 2.63 17.94 -15.79
CA ASP A 126 1.72 18.81 -15.04
C ASP A 126 2.46 19.84 -14.18
N THR A 127 3.71 19.57 -13.81
CA THR A 127 4.49 20.36 -12.83
C THR A 127 5.67 21.12 -13.45
N MET A 128 5.79 21.15 -14.79
CA MET A 128 6.87 21.86 -15.47
C MET A 128 6.92 23.35 -15.08
N VAL A 129 8.07 23.79 -14.56
CA VAL A 129 8.41 25.19 -14.28
C VAL A 129 9.69 25.54 -15.04
N SER A 130 9.79 26.78 -15.52
CA SER A 130 11.03 27.27 -16.17
C SER A 130 12.25 27.12 -15.24
N GLY A 131 13.32 26.51 -15.76
CA GLY A 131 14.57 26.28 -15.02
C GLY A 131 14.63 24.99 -14.21
N LEU A 132 13.52 24.24 -14.07
CA LEU A 132 13.52 22.95 -13.38
C LEU A 132 14.12 21.87 -14.30
N GLN A 133 15.11 21.14 -13.79
CA GLN A 133 15.62 19.94 -14.46
C GLN A 133 14.59 18.81 -14.43
N ALA A 134 14.76 17.80 -15.28
CA ALA A 134 13.90 16.61 -15.22
C ALA A 134 13.88 16.04 -13.78
N PRO A 135 12.71 15.91 -13.16
CA PRO A 135 12.58 15.40 -11.80
C PRO A 135 12.91 13.91 -11.76
N TRP A 136 13.32 13.45 -10.58
CA TRP A 136 13.46 12.03 -10.28
C TRP A 136 12.48 11.68 -9.17
N PHE A 137 11.55 10.78 -9.46
CA PHE A 137 10.53 10.33 -8.51
C PHE A 137 10.86 8.98 -7.89
N GLY A 138 12.02 8.39 -8.19
CA GLY A 138 12.32 7.00 -7.86
C GLY A 138 12.38 6.68 -6.37
N LEU A 139 12.40 7.68 -5.48
CA LEU A 139 12.23 7.46 -4.03
C LEU A 139 10.75 7.38 -3.62
N HIS A 140 9.84 8.02 -4.35
CA HIS A 140 8.44 8.18 -3.96
C HIS A 140 7.47 7.36 -4.81
N LEU A 141 7.75 7.16 -6.10
CA LEU A 141 6.95 6.31 -6.98
C LEU A 141 7.68 4.98 -7.20
N ARG A 142 6.99 3.86 -6.92
CA ARG A 142 7.60 2.52 -6.90
C ARG A 142 6.72 1.50 -7.61
N ARG A 143 7.35 0.56 -8.31
CA ARG A 143 6.67 -0.67 -8.70
C ARG A 143 6.51 -1.56 -7.46
N GLY A 144 5.30 -2.07 -7.21
CA GLY A 144 5.05 -2.96 -6.10
C GLY A 144 3.61 -3.46 -5.99
N ASN A 145 3.43 -4.61 -5.35
CA ASN A 145 2.17 -5.17 -4.93
C ASN A 145 1.80 -4.58 -3.58
N SER A 146 0.98 -3.54 -3.61
CA SER A 146 0.51 -2.81 -2.43
C SER A 146 -0.18 -3.66 -1.35
N LEU A 147 -0.63 -4.87 -1.70
CA LEU A 147 -1.39 -5.76 -0.82
C LEU A 147 -0.59 -6.93 -0.26
N ILE A 148 0.62 -7.18 -0.76
CA ILE A 148 1.42 -8.34 -0.34
C ILE A 148 2.84 -7.92 -0.01
N GLY A 149 3.20 -8.10 1.25
CA GLY A 149 4.55 -7.85 1.74
C GLY A 149 4.66 -8.05 3.24
N ALA A 150 5.85 -7.81 3.78
CA ALA A 150 6.07 -7.78 5.21
C ALA A 150 6.04 -6.35 5.76
N ARG A 151 5.74 -6.27 7.06
CA ARG A 151 5.62 -5.06 7.87
C ARG A 151 6.49 -5.10 9.14
N HIS A 152 6.71 -3.95 9.77
CA HIS A 152 7.35 -3.77 11.07
C HIS A 152 6.38 -4.17 12.19
N ALA A 153 6.11 -5.48 12.25
CA ALA A 153 5.21 -6.09 13.23
C ALA A 153 5.85 -7.33 13.84
N ALA A 154 5.53 -7.64 15.09
CA ALA A 154 6.19 -8.71 15.82
C ALA A 154 5.22 -9.54 16.68
N TYR A 155 5.69 -10.73 17.01
CA TYR A 155 5.08 -11.62 17.98
C TYR A 155 5.89 -11.64 19.27
N SER A 156 5.19 -11.74 20.39
CA SER A 156 5.83 -12.00 21.67
C SER A 156 6.43 -13.41 21.73
N GLN A 157 7.46 -13.60 22.56
CA GLN A 157 7.99 -14.95 22.86
C GLN A 157 6.91 -15.92 23.36
N ALA A 158 5.90 -15.43 24.08
CA ALA A 158 4.81 -16.27 24.56
C ALA A 158 3.98 -16.83 23.40
N GLN A 159 3.66 -15.98 22.41
CA GLN A 159 2.99 -16.43 21.19
C GLN A 159 3.86 -17.47 20.45
N VAL A 160 5.16 -17.20 20.32
CA VAL A 160 6.15 -18.11 19.70
C VAL A 160 6.36 -19.41 20.50
N ALA A 161 6.15 -19.40 21.81
CA ALA A 161 6.25 -20.61 22.63
C ALA A 161 5.00 -21.49 22.54
N ASN A 162 3.82 -20.90 22.31
CA ASN A 162 2.54 -21.60 22.36
C ASN A 162 1.90 -21.88 20.98
N LYS A 163 2.58 -21.52 19.88
CA LYS A 163 2.12 -21.76 18.49
C LYS A 163 0.97 -20.86 18.02
N SER A 164 0.61 -19.83 18.79
CA SER A 164 -0.46 -18.90 18.38
C SER A 164 -0.04 -17.92 17.27
N TRP A 165 1.25 -17.73 16.99
CA TRP A 165 1.69 -16.84 15.89
C TRP A 165 1.15 -17.25 14.51
N LEU A 166 0.80 -18.52 14.32
CA LEU A 166 0.24 -19.00 13.05
C LEU A 166 -1.20 -18.51 12.79
N THR A 167 -1.88 -18.01 13.82
CA THR A 167 -3.29 -17.59 13.72
C THR A 167 -3.54 -16.21 14.30
N ALA A 168 -2.68 -15.73 15.19
CA ALA A 168 -2.80 -14.42 15.79
C ALA A 168 -2.25 -13.35 14.85
N THR A 169 -2.91 -12.19 14.81
CA THR A 169 -2.39 -11.00 14.17
C THR A 169 -1.12 -10.52 14.92
N PRO A 170 0.00 -10.28 14.24
CA PRO A 170 1.18 -9.70 14.87
C PRO A 170 0.87 -8.27 15.33
N THR A 171 1.54 -7.84 16.39
CA THR A 171 1.41 -6.47 16.89
C THR A 171 2.23 -5.53 16.00
N ASP A 172 1.59 -4.50 15.46
CA ASP A 172 2.27 -3.44 14.71
C ASP A 172 3.16 -2.63 15.67
N HIS A 173 4.40 -2.34 15.24
CA HIS A 173 5.34 -1.49 15.95
C HIS A 173 5.62 -0.25 15.08
N PRO A 174 5.05 0.92 15.39
CA PRO A 174 5.21 2.10 14.55
C PRO A 174 6.68 2.52 14.39
N LEU A 175 7.07 2.95 13.19
CA LEU A 175 8.42 3.47 12.96
C LEU A 175 8.71 4.81 13.64
N THR A 176 7.69 5.48 14.19
CA THR A 176 7.88 6.61 15.11
C THR A 176 8.61 6.18 16.38
N GLU A 177 8.39 4.95 16.87
CA GLU A 177 9.12 4.38 18.01
C GLU A 177 10.57 4.08 17.63
N LEU A 178 10.82 3.56 16.42
CA LEU A 178 12.17 3.35 15.89
C LEU A 178 12.95 4.67 15.79
N ALA A 179 12.31 5.72 15.26
CA ALA A 179 12.91 7.04 15.15
C ALA A 179 13.21 7.67 16.52
N ALA A 180 12.32 7.48 17.50
CA ALA A 180 12.55 7.91 18.88
C ALA A 180 13.71 7.14 19.54
N ASP A 181 13.78 5.83 19.32
CA ASP A 181 14.86 4.97 19.80
C ASP A 181 16.23 5.38 19.21
N MET A 182 16.27 5.70 17.90
CA MET A 182 17.46 6.25 17.24
C MET A 182 17.90 7.58 17.86
N ALA A 183 16.96 8.51 18.07
CA ALA A 183 17.26 9.81 18.67
C ALA A 183 17.76 9.69 20.13
N ALA A 184 17.29 8.67 20.86
CA ALA A 184 17.68 8.39 22.23
C ALA A 184 18.91 7.46 22.36
N GLY A 185 19.41 6.90 21.25
CA GLY A 185 20.53 5.95 21.25
C GLY A 185 20.21 4.61 21.95
N VAL A 186 18.95 4.17 21.89
CA VAL A 186 18.46 2.94 22.55
C VAL A 186 17.77 1.99 21.54
N ARG A 187 17.41 0.79 22.01
CA ARG A 187 16.69 -0.25 21.25
C ARG A 187 15.68 -0.93 22.17
N THR A 188 14.54 -0.28 22.40
CA THR A 188 13.56 -0.74 23.40
C THR A 188 12.18 -1.05 22.84
N SER A 189 11.81 -0.50 21.69
CA SER A 189 10.47 -0.63 21.08
C SER A 189 10.05 -2.08 20.82
N THR A 190 10.96 -2.91 20.30
CA THR A 190 10.68 -4.32 19.94
C THR A 190 11.46 -5.33 20.81
N ALA A 191 12.02 -4.88 21.94
CA ALA A 191 12.88 -5.71 22.78
C ALA A 191 12.19 -7.01 23.23
N GLY A 192 12.76 -8.14 22.84
CA GLY A 192 12.24 -9.47 23.20
C GLY A 192 11.03 -9.91 22.37
N ALA A 193 10.64 -9.17 21.34
CA ALA A 193 9.68 -9.58 20.32
C ALA A 193 10.40 -10.19 19.10
N ILE A 194 9.67 -10.92 18.26
CA ILE A 194 10.20 -11.57 17.06
C ILE A 194 9.36 -11.09 15.88
N HIS A 195 10.00 -10.38 14.95
CA HIS A 195 9.38 -9.90 13.72
C HIS A 195 8.66 -11.04 12.99
N HIS A 196 7.44 -10.77 12.52
CA HIS A 196 6.57 -11.79 11.94
C HIS A 196 7.22 -12.49 10.74
N PHE A 197 7.97 -11.73 9.94
CA PHE A 197 8.65 -12.24 8.76
C PHE A 197 9.89 -13.10 9.06
N LEU A 198 10.32 -13.23 10.32
CA LEU A 198 11.38 -14.16 10.72
C LEU A 198 10.83 -15.57 11.00
N LEU A 199 9.51 -15.71 11.12
CA LEU A 199 8.83 -16.96 11.44
C LEU A 199 8.14 -17.55 10.21
N PRO A 200 8.09 -18.90 10.09
CA PRO A 200 7.25 -19.56 9.09
C PRO A 200 5.78 -19.14 9.21
N ALA A 201 5.20 -18.70 8.09
CA ALA A 201 3.79 -18.34 8.02
C ALA A 201 2.89 -19.56 7.79
N ALA A 202 1.64 -19.48 8.24
CA ALA A 202 0.67 -20.57 8.05
C ALA A 202 0.35 -20.82 6.57
N GLY A 203 0.36 -19.78 5.74
CA GLY A 203 0.11 -19.84 4.30
C GLY A 203 1.35 -20.05 3.42
N TRP A 204 2.50 -20.41 3.99
CA TRP A 204 3.62 -20.87 3.16
C TRP A 204 3.24 -22.11 2.34
N GLY A 205 3.52 -22.08 1.03
CA GLY A 205 3.16 -23.13 0.08
C GLY A 205 1.66 -23.17 -0.25
N SER A 206 0.99 -22.01 -0.30
CA SER A 206 -0.45 -21.90 -0.60
C SER A 206 -0.83 -22.35 -2.01
N ALA A 207 0.15 -22.51 -2.92
CA ALA A 207 -0.08 -23.01 -4.29
C ALA A 207 -0.83 -24.36 -4.33
N VAL A 208 -0.73 -25.17 -3.26
CA VAL A 208 -1.45 -26.45 -3.13
C VAL A 208 -2.98 -26.32 -3.09
N GLU A 209 -3.49 -25.12 -2.81
CA GLU A 209 -4.93 -24.83 -2.78
C GLU A 209 -5.49 -24.48 -4.16
N ALA A 210 -4.63 -24.36 -5.19
CA ALA A 210 -5.07 -24.13 -6.56
C ALA A 210 -5.84 -25.34 -7.10
N LYS A 211 -6.94 -25.06 -7.81
CA LYS A 211 -7.82 -26.11 -8.35
C LYS A 211 -7.11 -27.05 -9.33
N GLU A 212 -6.18 -26.52 -10.12
CA GLU A 212 -5.44 -27.28 -11.13
C GLU A 212 -4.23 -28.03 -10.56
N ALA A 213 -3.76 -27.67 -9.37
CA ALA A 213 -2.52 -28.22 -8.78
C ALA A 213 -2.54 -29.74 -8.68
N ARG A 214 -3.64 -30.33 -8.17
CA ARG A 214 -3.77 -31.79 -8.01
C ARG A 214 -3.86 -32.56 -9.33
N THR A 215 -4.21 -31.88 -10.42
CA THR A 215 -4.36 -32.50 -11.74
C THR A 215 -3.10 -32.32 -12.57
N LEU A 216 -2.47 -31.15 -12.51
CA LEU A 216 -1.30 -30.80 -13.31
C LEU A 216 0.05 -31.06 -12.61
N ALA A 217 0.09 -31.18 -11.27
CA ALA A 217 1.32 -31.42 -10.52
C ALA A 217 1.04 -32.19 -9.21
N PRO A 218 0.53 -33.44 -9.29
CA PRO A 218 0.06 -34.17 -8.11
C PRO A 218 1.19 -34.48 -7.10
N ASP A 219 2.38 -34.82 -7.59
CA ASP A 219 3.51 -35.22 -6.74
C ASP A 219 4.14 -34.00 -6.06
N GLU A 220 4.32 -32.92 -6.80
CA GLU A 220 4.82 -31.63 -6.30
C GLU A 220 3.85 -31.03 -5.29
N THR A 221 2.54 -31.10 -5.57
CA THR A 221 1.49 -30.69 -4.63
C THR A 221 1.55 -31.49 -3.33
N ALA A 222 1.76 -32.80 -3.40
CA ALA A 222 1.87 -33.66 -2.23
C ALA A 222 3.14 -33.34 -1.42
N ALA A 223 4.27 -33.12 -2.09
CA ALA A 223 5.53 -32.74 -1.48
C ALA A 223 5.42 -31.37 -0.76
N LEU A 224 4.89 -30.35 -1.43
CA LEU A 224 4.73 -29.00 -0.87
C LEU A 224 3.77 -29.00 0.33
N LYS A 225 2.69 -29.80 0.28
CA LYS A 225 1.77 -29.98 1.40
C LYS A 225 2.43 -30.65 2.60
N SER A 226 3.33 -31.61 2.36
CA SER A 226 4.12 -32.24 3.42
C SER A 226 5.07 -31.23 4.06
N TRP A 227 5.78 -30.45 3.24
CA TRP A 227 6.68 -29.39 3.69
C TRP A 227 5.97 -28.34 4.55
N ARG A 228 4.81 -27.82 4.10
CA ARG A 228 4.00 -26.81 4.83
C ARG A 228 3.69 -27.24 6.28
N ARG A 229 3.43 -28.54 6.50
CA ARG A 229 3.16 -29.10 7.83
C ARG A 229 4.40 -29.16 8.72
N GLN A 230 5.56 -29.44 8.12
CA GLN A 230 6.82 -29.60 8.83
C GLN A 230 7.45 -28.26 9.21
N VAL A 231 7.43 -27.29 8.28
CA VAL A 231 8.08 -25.98 8.47
C VAL A 231 7.43 -25.14 9.57
N THR A 232 6.12 -25.29 9.79
CA THR A 232 5.34 -24.60 10.85
C THR A 232 5.43 -25.29 12.22
N SER A 233 6.49 -26.07 12.46
CA SER A 233 6.75 -26.72 13.75
C SER A 233 7.17 -25.72 14.83
N LYS A 234 6.95 -26.09 16.09
CA LYS A 234 7.37 -25.25 17.22
C LYS A 234 8.90 -25.10 17.25
N PRO A 235 9.44 -23.86 17.35
CA PRO A 235 10.88 -23.68 17.49
C PRO A 235 11.42 -24.37 18.74
N THR A 236 12.60 -24.98 18.61
CA THR A 236 13.39 -25.42 19.77
C THR A 236 13.88 -24.22 20.58
N LYS A 237 14.35 -24.44 21.81
CA LYS A 237 14.91 -23.37 22.64
C LYS A 237 16.10 -22.66 21.96
N ALA A 238 16.94 -23.42 21.26
CA ALA A 238 18.08 -22.86 20.52
C ALA A 238 17.62 -21.99 19.34
N GLN A 239 16.60 -22.45 18.59
CA GLN A 239 16.02 -21.66 17.50
C GLN A 239 15.34 -20.40 18.02
N LEU A 240 14.66 -20.46 19.18
CA LEU A 240 14.04 -19.28 19.79
C LEU A 240 15.09 -18.23 20.18
N THR A 241 16.23 -18.65 20.77
CA THR A 241 17.34 -17.73 21.06
C THR A 241 17.89 -17.11 19.78
N ALA A 242 18.15 -17.91 18.76
CA ALA A 242 18.65 -17.40 17.47
C ALA A 242 17.64 -16.44 16.78
N LEU A 243 16.34 -16.67 16.89
CA LEU A 243 15.32 -15.74 16.40
C LEU A 243 15.35 -14.40 17.12
N LEU A 244 15.60 -14.38 18.43
CA LEU A 244 15.73 -13.14 19.20
C LEU A 244 17.01 -12.39 18.81
N GLU A 245 18.13 -13.09 18.64
CA GLU A 245 19.38 -12.48 18.16
C GLU A 245 19.21 -11.84 16.77
N VAL A 246 18.47 -12.51 15.87
CA VAL A 246 18.18 -11.97 14.53
C VAL A 246 17.14 -10.84 14.60
N ALA A 247 16.16 -10.90 15.49
CA ALA A 247 15.18 -9.83 15.67
C ALA A 247 15.84 -8.51 16.09
N ASP A 248 16.83 -8.56 16.99
CA ASP A 248 17.62 -7.38 17.35
C ASP A 248 18.43 -6.83 16.15
N ARG A 249 18.92 -7.72 15.28
CA ARG A 249 19.61 -7.32 14.05
C ARG A 249 18.68 -6.65 13.04
N VAL A 250 17.42 -7.07 12.98
CA VAL A 250 16.41 -6.41 12.13
C VAL A 250 16.31 -4.94 12.48
N GLU A 251 16.20 -4.59 13.77
CA GLU A 251 16.12 -3.20 14.23
C GLU A 251 17.34 -2.38 13.78
N VAL A 252 18.55 -2.90 14.01
CA VAL A 252 19.79 -2.20 13.64
C VAL A 252 19.83 -1.91 12.14
N LEU A 253 19.50 -2.91 11.32
CA LEU A 253 19.47 -2.74 9.86
C LEU A 253 18.36 -1.79 9.42
N TRP A 254 17.23 -1.75 10.13
CA TRP A 254 16.14 -0.84 9.82
C TRP A 254 16.51 0.61 10.14
N GLN A 255 17.28 0.84 11.21
CA GLN A 255 17.82 2.17 11.53
C GLN A 255 18.79 2.66 10.46
N PHE A 256 19.68 1.79 9.97
CA PHE A 256 20.55 2.13 8.82
C PHE A 256 19.73 2.43 7.56
N ALA A 257 18.73 1.60 7.25
CA ALA A 257 17.86 1.81 6.10
C ALA A 257 17.07 3.14 6.19
N LEU A 258 16.45 3.41 7.35
CA LEU A 258 15.74 4.66 7.60
C LEU A 258 16.67 5.86 7.47
N ARG A 259 17.84 5.83 8.11
CA ARG A 259 18.81 6.93 8.02
C ARG A 259 19.28 7.16 6.59
N ARG A 260 19.54 6.09 5.84
CA ARG A 260 19.95 6.16 4.43
C ARG A 260 18.87 6.81 3.57
N LEU A 261 17.59 6.44 3.77
CA LEU A 261 16.47 7.05 3.06
C LEU A 261 16.27 8.53 3.44
N GLN A 262 16.44 8.90 4.71
CA GLN A 262 16.38 10.30 5.14
C GLN A 262 17.45 11.17 4.46
N ILE A 263 18.70 10.69 4.40
CA ILE A 263 19.77 11.42 3.70
C ILE A 263 19.48 11.44 2.20
N ALA A 264 19.02 10.34 1.61
CA ALA A 264 18.67 10.27 0.19
C ALA A 264 17.57 11.27 -0.20
N GLU A 265 16.50 11.38 0.58
CA GLU A 265 15.44 12.37 0.37
C GLU A 265 15.96 13.81 0.49
N SER A 266 16.75 14.09 1.53
CA SER A 266 17.37 15.41 1.73
C SER A 266 18.28 15.79 0.56
N GLU A 267 19.10 14.85 0.08
CA GLU A 267 20.06 15.06 -1.01
C GLU A 267 19.38 15.17 -2.39
N ALA A 268 18.27 14.45 -2.58
CA ALA A 268 17.45 14.53 -3.79
C ALA A 268 16.53 15.77 -3.83
N ARG A 269 16.33 16.44 -2.68
CA ARG A 269 15.47 17.62 -2.55
C ARG A 269 15.94 18.75 -3.47
N ARG A 270 14.99 19.29 -4.24
CA ARG A 270 15.23 20.39 -5.18
C ARG A 270 14.89 21.74 -4.54
N ASP A 271 15.72 22.75 -4.80
CA ASP A 271 15.41 24.14 -4.48
C ASP A 271 14.33 24.64 -5.45
N ILE A 272 13.10 24.82 -4.93
CA ILE A 272 11.97 25.36 -5.68
C ILE A 272 11.44 26.53 -4.87
N PRO A 273 11.58 27.77 -5.36
CA PRO A 273 11.11 28.95 -4.64
C PRO A 273 9.58 28.95 -4.60
N VAL A 274 9.02 28.81 -3.40
CA VAL A 274 7.58 28.87 -3.15
C VAL A 274 7.22 30.22 -2.56
N TRP A 275 6.18 30.87 -3.10
CA TRP A 275 5.77 32.19 -2.65
C TRP A 275 5.34 32.17 -1.19
N GLY A 276 6.00 32.97 -0.34
CA GLY A 276 5.68 33.07 1.07
C GLY A 276 6.23 31.94 1.93
N HIS A 277 7.04 31.02 1.40
CA HIS A 277 7.75 29.98 2.16
C HIS A 277 9.23 30.36 2.28
N GLU A 278 9.82 30.11 3.45
CA GLU A 278 11.27 30.27 3.62
C GLU A 278 11.99 29.08 2.95
N PRO A 279 13.02 29.31 2.13
CA PRO A 279 13.71 28.21 1.45
C PRO A 279 14.30 27.21 2.45
N GLU A 280 13.95 25.94 2.31
CA GLU A 280 14.67 24.87 3.00
C GLU A 280 16.03 24.62 2.35
N PRO A 281 17.03 24.13 3.11
CA PRO A 281 18.31 23.72 2.55
C PRO A 281 18.10 22.68 1.44
N SER A 282 18.51 23.01 0.23
CA SER A 282 18.56 22.02 -0.85
C SER A 282 19.76 21.10 -0.67
N GLY A 283 19.56 19.82 -0.95
CA GLY A 283 20.66 18.87 -1.10
C GLY A 283 21.44 19.08 -2.41
N GLY A 284 22.13 18.02 -2.82
CA GLY A 284 22.81 17.95 -4.12
C GLY A 284 24.29 17.63 -4.04
N ASN A 285 24.80 17.30 -2.85
CA ASN A 285 26.16 16.79 -2.66
C ASN A 285 26.26 15.32 -3.08
N VAL A 286 25.16 14.57 -2.99
CA VAL A 286 25.07 13.17 -3.45
C VAL A 286 24.26 13.10 -4.74
N THR A 287 24.88 12.59 -5.80
CA THR A 287 24.25 12.39 -7.10
C THR A 287 23.20 11.28 -7.05
N ARG A 288 22.15 11.38 -7.88
CA ARG A 288 21.12 10.34 -8.07
C ARG A 288 21.73 8.95 -8.24
N GLU A 289 22.74 8.83 -9.09
CA GLU A 289 23.37 7.54 -9.42
C GLU A 289 23.99 6.89 -8.18
N ARG A 290 24.63 7.68 -7.31
CA ARG A 290 25.19 7.20 -6.02
C ARG A 290 24.08 6.74 -5.06
N ILE A 291 22.94 7.43 -5.04
CA ILE A 291 21.78 7.02 -4.23
C ILE A 291 21.23 5.68 -4.75
N GLU A 292 21.02 5.57 -6.06
CA GLU A 292 20.52 4.36 -6.71
C GLU A 292 21.49 3.17 -6.50
N GLU A 293 22.79 3.36 -6.68
CA GLU A 293 23.82 2.35 -6.43
C GLU A 293 23.81 1.87 -4.98
N SER A 294 23.70 2.79 -4.02
CA SER A 294 23.67 2.46 -2.59
C SER A 294 22.41 1.69 -2.19
N LEU A 295 21.24 2.13 -2.66
CA LEU A 295 19.98 1.41 -2.43
C LEU A 295 19.92 0.08 -3.18
N ALA A 296 20.73 -0.10 -4.23
CA ALA A 296 20.89 -1.34 -4.98
C ALA A 296 21.97 -2.28 -4.43
N ASP A 297 22.83 -1.83 -3.50
CA ASP A 297 23.89 -2.67 -2.94
C ASP A 297 23.29 -3.89 -2.24
N ALA A 298 23.47 -5.06 -2.85
CA ALA A 298 22.97 -6.32 -2.35
C ALA A 298 23.45 -6.62 -0.91
N ASN A 299 24.62 -6.10 -0.52
CA ASN A 299 25.20 -6.29 0.81
C ASN A 299 24.82 -5.20 1.82
N GLY A 300 24.12 -4.14 1.40
CA GLY A 300 23.61 -3.11 2.31
C GLY A 300 22.46 -3.60 3.18
N ALA A 301 22.24 -2.94 4.31
CA ALA A 301 21.18 -3.23 5.29
C ALA A 301 19.79 -3.22 4.63
N TYR A 302 19.51 -2.20 3.81
CA TYR A 302 18.25 -2.09 3.08
C TYR A 302 17.96 -3.32 2.23
N ARG A 303 18.92 -3.78 1.40
CA ARG A 303 18.73 -4.95 0.54
C ARG A 303 18.76 -6.28 1.30
N ARG A 304 19.47 -6.38 2.42
CA ARG A 304 19.43 -7.56 3.30
C ARG A 304 18.06 -7.72 3.95
N LEU A 305 17.50 -6.65 4.50
CA LEU A 305 16.14 -6.65 5.06
C LEU A 305 15.11 -6.98 3.99
N ARG A 306 15.15 -6.25 2.87
CA ARG A 306 14.28 -6.50 1.72
C ARG A 306 14.33 -7.95 1.28
N ARG A 307 15.52 -8.54 1.09
CA ARG A 307 15.66 -9.94 0.68
C ARG A 307 15.00 -10.93 1.64
N VAL A 308 15.13 -10.71 2.94
CA VAL A 308 14.48 -11.56 3.95
C VAL A 308 12.95 -11.42 3.87
N MET A 309 12.45 -10.19 3.72
CA MET A 309 11.03 -9.90 3.62
C MET A 309 10.42 -10.43 2.31
N ASP A 310 11.13 -10.26 1.19
CA ASP A 310 10.81 -10.80 -0.13
C ASP A 310 10.78 -12.32 -0.08
N ALA A 311 11.79 -12.96 0.53
CA ALA A 311 11.82 -14.42 0.67
C ALA A 311 10.67 -14.95 1.54
N TRP A 312 10.32 -14.25 2.62
CA TRP A 312 9.17 -14.62 3.45
C TRP A 312 7.85 -14.57 2.66
N ALA A 313 7.66 -13.55 1.83
CA ALA A 313 6.49 -13.42 0.97
C ALA A 313 6.50 -14.45 -0.17
N ALA A 314 7.65 -14.65 -0.82
CA ALA A 314 7.84 -15.61 -1.90
C ALA A 314 7.52 -17.05 -1.50
N LEU A 315 7.77 -17.43 -0.24
CA LEU A 315 7.44 -18.76 0.27
C LEU A 315 5.92 -19.03 0.37
N TRP A 316 5.06 -18.01 0.32
CA TRP A 316 3.62 -18.20 0.08
C TRP A 316 3.35 -18.70 -1.35
N PHE A 317 4.11 -18.16 -2.30
CA PHE A 317 4.00 -18.33 -3.75
C PHE A 317 4.96 -19.39 -4.30
N TRP A 318 5.44 -20.33 -3.46
CA TRP A 318 6.41 -21.32 -3.92
C TRP A 318 5.89 -22.06 -5.17
N PRO A 319 6.60 -21.98 -6.31
CA PRO A 319 6.12 -22.50 -7.58
C PRO A 319 6.04 -24.03 -7.55
N LEU A 320 4.95 -24.58 -8.11
CA LEU A 320 4.80 -26.03 -8.28
C LEU A 320 5.55 -26.53 -9.52
N THR A 321 6.00 -25.62 -10.38
CA THR A 321 6.82 -25.86 -11.57
C THR A 321 8.31 -25.96 -11.25
N GLU A 322 8.73 -25.51 -10.06
CA GLU A 322 10.10 -25.67 -9.56
C GLU A 322 10.31 -27.10 -9.06
N THR A 323 11.21 -27.83 -9.70
CA THR A 323 11.45 -29.26 -9.44
C THR A 323 12.88 -29.58 -9.01
N ASP A 324 13.84 -28.69 -9.26
CA ASP A 324 15.26 -28.90 -8.94
C ASP A 324 15.60 -28.45 -7.51
N THR A 325 14.89 -27.45 -7.01
CA THR A 325 15.09 -26.85 -5.69
C THR A 325 13.90 -27.09 -4.78
N HIS A 326 14.17 -27.37 -3.51
CA HIS A 326 13.13 -27.55 -2.50
C HIS A 326 13.04 -26.34 -1.57
N PRO A 327 11.83 -26.03 -1.05
CA PRO A 327 11.68 -24.97 -0.07
C PRO A 327 12.40 -25.32 1.25
N PRO A 328 12.87 -24.31 2.01
CA PRO A 328 13.76 -24.55 3.14
C PRO A 328 13.05 -25.23 4.32
N THR A 329 13.77 -26.11 5.02
CA THR A 329 13.39 -26.46 6.40
C THR A 329 13.50 -25.23 7.31
N PHE A 330 12.84 -25.25 8.47
CA PHE A 330 12.97 -24.14 9.43
C PHE A 330 14.42 -23.91 9.89
N ALA A 331 15.24 -24.98 9.99
CA ALA A 331 16.65 -24.81 10.30
C ALA A 331 17.43 -24.09 9.19
N GLN A 332 17.18 -24.43 7.92
CA GLN A 332 17.80 -23.75 6.78
C GLN A 332 17.34 -22.29 6.65
N TRP A 333 16.05 -22.03 6.88
CA TRP A 333 15.50 -20.67 6.94
C TRP A 333 16.23 -19.81 7.98
N LEU A 334 16.34 -20.31 9.22
CA LEU A 334 17.00 -19.58 10.30
C LEU A 334 18.50 -19.40 10.06
N ASP A 335 19.17 -20.41 9.50
CA ASP A 335 20.58 -20.29 9.12
C ASP A 335 20.81 -19.20 8.06
N ALA A 336 19.96 -19.16 7.02
CA ALA A 336 20.01 -18.08 6.03
C ALA A 336 19.76 -16.70 6.65
N LEU A 337 18.77 -16.58 7.56
CA LEU A 337 18.52 -15.33 8.29
C LEU A 337 19.76 -14.83 9.03
N GLN A 338 20.43 -15.72 9.76
CA GLN A 338 21.64 -15.38 10.51
C GLN A 338 22.81 -15.01 9.59
N GLN A 339 22.96 -15.67 8.44
CA GLN A 339 23.99 -15.31 7.46
C GLN A 339 23.70 -13.98 6.76
N LEU A 340 22.42 -13.66 6.49
CA LEU A 340 22.01 -12.42 5.84
C LEU A 340 22.04 -11.22 6.78
N LEU A 341 21.52 -11.35 7.99
CA LEU A 341 21.30 -10.22 8.91
C LEU A 341 22.42 -10.09 9.97
N GLY A 342 23.24 -11.14 10.10
CA GLY A 342 24.23 -11.28 11.17
C GLY A 342 23.62 -11.85 12.45
N ARG A 343 24.42 -11.89 13.52
CA ARG A 343 24.04 -12.37 14.85
C ARG A 343 24.42 -11.37 15.91
N ASP A 344 23.47 -10.96 16.75
CA ASP A 344 23.78 -10.22 17.98
C ASP A 344 24.01 -11.20 19.14
N THR A 345 25.23 -11.74 19.24
CA THR A 345 25.58 -12.70 20.32
C THR A 345 25.74 -12.04 21.70
N THR A 346 25.58 -10.72 21.80
CA THR A 346 25.77 -9.98 23.06
C THR A 346 24.63 -10.20 24.06
N GLN A 347 23.47 -10.70 23.62
CA GLN A 347 22.37 -11.13 24.51
C GLN A 347 22.77 -12.24 25.50
N ALA A 348 23.81 -13.03 25.23
CA ALA A 348 24.26 -14.07 26.15
C ALA A 348 24.79 -13.50 27.50
N LYS A 349 24.99 -12.17 27.62
CA LYS A 349 25.48 -11.52 28.84
C LYS A 349 24.94 -10.07 29.04
N ALA A 350 23.66 -9.89 29.42
CA ALA A 350 23.20 -8.97 30.50
C ALA A 350 21.72 -8.54 30.40
N HIS A 351 21.01 -8.63 31.52
CA HIS A 351 19.74 -7.93 31.79
C HIS A 351 20.00 -6.48 32.25
N GLY A 352 20.31 -5.57 31.34
CA GLY A 352 20.41 -4.15 31.68
C GLY A 352 20.48 -3.26 30.45
N LYS A 353 19.82 -2.10 30.52
CA LYS A 353 19.98 -0.98 29.57
C LYS A 353 21.46 -0.82 29.25
N ARG A 354 21.87 -1.12 28.02
CA ARG A 354 23.22 -0.89 27.53
C ARG A 354 23.17 -0.04 26.27
N SER A 355 23.87 1.09 26.36
CA SER A 355 24.37 1.86 25.23
C SER A 355 25.35 0.98 24.45
N TYR A 356 25.06 0.72 23.19
CA TYR A 356 26.01 0.10 22.27
C TYR A 356 27.05 1.17 21.92
N GLU A 357 28.31 1.00 22.31
CA GLU A 357 29.38 1.99 22.08
C GLU A 357 29.62 2.31 20.58
N GLY A 358 29.12 1.48 19.66
CA GLY A 358 29.11 1.76 18.21
C GLY A 358 27.92 2.62 17.73
N MET A 359 26.87 2.78 18.53
CA MET A 359 25.65 3.54 18.19
C MET A 359 25.73 5.03 18.55
N ASP A 360 26.73 5.45 19.34
CA ASP A 360 27.07 6.87 19.50
C ASP A 360 27.40 7.52 18.12
N GLN A 361 27.67 6.68 17.11
CA GLN A 361 27.91 7.09 15.72
C GLN A 361 26.64 7.28 14.89
N LEU A 362 25.52 6.59 15.14
CA LEU A 362 24.26 6.80 14.40
C LEU A 362 23.50 8.07 14.86
N SER A 363 24.27 9.04 15.37
CA SER A 363 23.82 10.38 15.65
C SER A 363 23.20 11.01 14.40
N THR A 364 22.34 12.00 14.60
CA THR A 364 21.67 12.79 13.55
C THR A 364 22.61 13.48 12.56
N HIS A 365 23.93 13.39 12.75
CA HIS A 365 24.95 14.13 12.00
C HIS A 365 25.79 13.31 11.02
N LEU A 366 25.59 11.99 10.90
CA LEU A 366 26.32 11.21 9.89
C LEU A 366 26.01 11.73 8.49
N ASP A 367 27.06 12.01 7.73
CA ASP A 367 26.97 12.22 6.28
C ASP A 367 26.90 10.88 5.52
N TRP A 368 26.79 10.95 4.20
CA TRP A 368 26.59 9.77 3.35
C TRP A 368 27.72 8.74 3.44
N ASP A 369 28.97 9.21 3.49
CA ASP A 369 30.14 8.33 3.47
C ASP A 369 30.45 7.77 4.87
N GLU A 370 30.24 8.56 5.91
CA GLU A 370 30.31 8.09 7.30
C GLU A 370 29.25 7.01 7.59
N LEU A 371 28.04 7.15 7.04
CA LEU A 371 26.99 6.14 7.15
C LEU A 371 27.40 4.82 6.48
N ASN A 372 28.02 4.88 5.30
CA ASN A 372 28.52 3.69 4.59
C ASN A 372 29.59 2.94 5.40
N ASP A 373 30.47 3.68 6.08
CA ASP A 373 31.52 3.12 6.92
C ASP A 373 30.98 2.49 8.19
N ALA A 374 30.04 3.15 8.87
CA ALA A 374 29.38 2.63 10.06
C ALA A 374 28.59 1.34 9.76
N GLU A 375 27.82 1.32 8.67
CA GLU A 375 27.04 0.15 8.25
C GLU A 375 27.94 -1.05 7.93
N ARG A 376 29.01 -0.83 7.16
CA ARG A 376 29.96 -1.89 6.79
C ARG A 376 30.65 -2.48 8.02
N MET A 377 31.04 -1.62 8.96
CA MET A 377 31.68 -2.04 10.20
C MET A 377 30.72 -2.86 11.08
N ASP A 378 29.48 -2.41 11.25
CA ASP A 378 28.46 -3.11 12.02
C ASP A 378 28.13 -4.49 11.42
N LEU A 379 27.92 -4.58 10.11
CA LEU A 379 27.70 -5.86 9.41
C LEU A 379 28.87 -6.82 9.60
N GLY A 380 30.11 -6.30 9.56
CA GLY A 380 31.32 -7.08 9.82
C GLY A 380 31.38 -7.63 11.24
N PHE A 381 31.05 -6.80 12.24
CA PHE A 381 30.99 -7.25 13.65
C PHE A 381 29.87 -8.24 13.93
N ALA A 382 28.75 -8.11 13.24
CA ALA A 382 27.63 -9.03 13.32
C ALA A 382 27.87 -10.37 12.58
N ASP A 383 29.03 -10.54 11.95
CA ASP A 383 29.39 -11.71 11.13
C ASP A 383 28.39 -11.99 9.99
N ALA A 384 27.77 -10.93 9.45
CA ALA A 384 26.91 -11.04 8.27
C ALA A 384 27.75 -11.46 7.06
N LYS A 385 27.31 -12.49 6.35
CA LYS A 385 28.05 -13.05 5.21
C LYS A 385 27.79 -12.25 3.94
N PRO A 386 28.73 -12.23 2.97
CA PRO A 386 28.48 -11.69 1.65
C PRO A 386 27.26 -12.37 1.03
N VAL A 387 26.33 -11.59 0.48
CA VAL A 387 25.05 -12.13 -0.01
C VAL A 387 25.24 -13.19 -1.09
N ALA A 388 26.18 -13.01 -2.00
CA ALA A 388 26.48 -14.01 -3.03
C ALA A 388 26.82 -15.39 -2.41
N THR A 389 27.61 -15.41 -1.33
CA THR A 389 27.93 -16.64 -0.60
C THR A 389 26.69 -17.28 0.03
N VAL A 390 25.75 -16.47 0.53
CA VAL A 390 24.50 -16.99 1.09
C VAL A 390 23.61 -17.58 0.01
N LEU A 391 23.49 -16.93 -1.16
CA LEU A 391 22.72 -17.44 -2.30
C LEU A 391 23.29 -18.75 -2.85
N ASP A 392 24.61 -18.95 -2.76
CA ASP A 392 25.26 -20.21 -3.13
C ASP A 392 25.01 -21.32 -2.09
N ALA A 393 25.00 -20.97 -0.80
CA ALA A 393 24.74 -21.91 0.28
C ALA A 393 23.24 -22.28 0.39
N HIS A 394 22.35 -21.40 -0.05
CA HIS A 394 20.90 -21.51 0.06
C HIS A 394 20.22 -21.28 -1.29
N PRO A 395 20.27 -22.24 -2.24
CA PRO A 395 19.72 -22.06 -3.60
C PRO A 395 18.23 -21.69 -3.64
N TRP A 396 17.45 -22.09 -2.63
CA TRP A 396 16.04 -21.72 -2.50
C TRP A 396 15.81 -20.20 -2.39
N LEU A 397 16.81 -19.42 -1.95
CA LEU A 397 16.73 -17.96 -1.97
C LEU A 397 16.70 -17.40 -3.39
N ARG A 398 17.31 -18.07 -4.37
CA ARG A 398 17.27 -17.64 -5.78
C ARG A 398 15.87 -17.82 -6.36
N VAL A 399 15.23 -18.96 -6.04
CA VAL A 399 13.80 -19.18 -6.36
C VAL A 399 12.94 -18.09 -5.70
N CYS A 400 13.22 -17.73 -4.45
CA CYS A 400 12.53 -16.63 -3.79
C CYS A 400 12.77 -15.26 -4.46
N GLU A 401 13.98 -14.97 -4.93
CA GLU A 401 14.30 -13.73 -5.67
C GLU A 401 13.50 -13.67 -6.99
N GLU A 402 13.43 -14.78 -7.74
CA GLU A 402 12.64 -14.86 -8.98
C GLU A 402 11.14 -14.67 -8.73
N VAL A 403 10.60 -15.31 -7.69
CA VAL A 403 9.20 -15.15 -7.29
C VAL A 403 8.93 -13.71 -6.84
N ALA A 404 9.84 -13.10 -6.07
CA ALA A 404 9.69 -11.72 -5.62
C ALA A 404 9.73 -10.72 -6.78
N ASP A 405 10.59 -10.92 -7.78
CA ASP A 405 10.62 -10.10 -8.99
C ASP A 405 9.32 -10.22 -9.79
N GLN A 406 8.77 -11.43 -9.93
CA GLN A 406 7.51 -11.65 -10.62
C GLN A 406 6.32 -11.01 -9.87
N GLN A 407 6.16 -11.35 -8.59
CA GLN A 407 5.02 -10.94 -7.77
C GLN A 407 5.10 -9.48 -7.31
N GLY A 408 6.31 -8.93 -7.24
CA GLY A 408 6.58 -7.54 -6.92
C GLY A 408 6.23 -7.12 -5.51
N PHE A 409 6.51 -7.92 -4.49
CA PHE A 409 6.11 -7.61 -3.11
C PHE A 409 6.54 -6.20 -2.68
N PHE A 410 5.65 -5.50 -1.98
CA PHE A 410 5.92 -4.13 -1.51
C PHE A 410 5.96 -4.08 0.01
N HIS A 411 7.01 -3.47 0.56
CA HIS A 411 7.26 -3.44 2.00
C HIS A 411 7.13 -2.00 2.49
N TRP A 412 5.88 -1.57 2.66
CA TRP A 412 5.52 -0.17 2.93
C TRP A 412 6.42 0.54 3.95
N GLU A 413 6.63 -0.06 5.11
CA GLU A 413 7.45 0.52 6.20
C GLU A 413 8.96 0.47 5.93
N LEU A 414 9.43 -0.36 5.00
CA LEU A 414 10.83 -0.36 4.58
C LEU A 414 11.07 0.65 3.45
N ASP A 415 10.16 0.70 2.49
CA ASP A 415 10.30 1.49 1.26
C ASP A 415 9.97 2.96 1.43
N PHE A 416 8.98 3.25 2.28
CA PHE A 416 8.58 4.61 2.66
C PHE A 416 8.86 4.86 4.15
N ALA A 417 9.95 4.30 4.66
CA ALA A 417 10.33 4.37 6.08
C ALA A 417 10.34 5.80 6.62
N THR A 418 10.73 6.78 5.80
CA THR A 418 10.76 8.21 6.10
C THR A 418 9.38 8.81 6.40
N VAL A 419 8.33 8.33 5.74
CA VAL A 419 6.94 8.73 5.99
C VAL A 419 6.40 8.05 7.25
N PHE A 420 6.63 6.75 7.39
CA PHE A 420 6.18 6.00 8.58
C PHE A 420 6.90 6.42 9.86
N ALA A 421 8.15 6.88 9.77
CA ALA A 421 8.88 7.50 10.88
C ALA A 421 8.26 8.82 11.35
N ARG A 422 7.43 9.47 10.50
CA ARG A 422 6.63 10.67 10.83
C ARG A 422 5.19 10.34 11.22
N GLY A 423 4.80 9.06 11.19
CA GLY A 423 3.49 8.59 11.63
C GLY A 423 2.59 8.03 10.53
N GLY A 424 3.01 8.04 9.26
CA GLY A 424 2.21 7.54 8.13
C GLY A 424 1.80 8.65 7.16
N PHE A 425 0.89 8.32 6.24
CA PHE A 425 0.42 9.24 5.19
C PHE A 425 -0.70 10.16 5.68
N ASP A 426 -0.62 11.44 5.33
CA ASP A 426 -1.62 12.44 5.67
C ASP A 426 -2.81 12.42 4.70
N LEU A 427 -2.55 12.10 3.44
CA LEU A 427 -3.60 11.98 2.42
C LEU A 427 -3.37 10.73 1.58
N GLN A 428 -4.33 9.81 1.60
CA GLN A 428 -4.32 8.63 0.72
C GLN A 428 -5.51 8.67 -0.22
N LEU A 429 -5.28 8.52 -1.52
CA LEU A 429 -6.31 8.67 -2.54
C LEU A 429 -6.26 7.52 -3.54
N GLY A 430 -7.39 7.18 -4.15
CA GLY A 430 -7.33 6.29 -5.31
C GLY A 430 -8.63 5.59 -5.68
N ASN A 431 -8.55 4.87 -6.79
CA ASN A 431 -9.56 3.92 -7.24
C ASN A 431 -8.93 2.51 -7.24
N PRO A 432 -8.94 1.79 -6.09
CA PRO A 432 -8.37 0.46 -6.01
C PRO A 432 -9.09 -0.52 -6.95
N PRO A 433 -8.46 -1.64 -7.36
CA PRO A 433 -9.05 -2.62 -8.26
C PRO A 433 -10.29 -3.30 -7.66
N TRP A 434 -11.36 -3.38 -8.47
CA TRP A 434 -12.64 -4.01 -8.09
C TRP A 434 -12.66 -5.50 -8.48
N VAL A 435 -11.64 -6.23 -8.05
CA VAL A 435 -11.37 -7.59 -8.51
C VAL A 435 -11.48 -8.57 -7.35
N ARG A 436 -12.14 -9.70 -7.62
CA ARG A 436 -12.07 -10.89 -6.77
C ARG A 436 -11.04 -11.85 -7.36
N PRO A 437 -10.02 -12.28 -6.59
CA PRO A 437 -9.07 -13.28 -7.04
C PRO A 437 -9.77 -14.59 -7.41
N ARG A 438 -10.02 -14.81 -8.70
CA ARG A 438 -10.64 -16.02 -9.24
C ARG A 438 -9.90 -16.43 -10.50
N SER A 439 -9.52 -17.71 -10.59
CA SER A 439 -8.82 -18.20 -11.76
C SER A 439 -9.76 -18.28 -12.96
N ASP A 440 -9.31 -17.74 -14.09
CA ASP A 440 -9.93 -17.94 -15.39
C ASP A 440 -9.04 -18.87 -16.22
N VAL A 441 -9.30 -20.17 -16.10
CA VAL A 441 -8.51 -21.21 -16.77
C VAL A 441 -8.69 -21.15 -18.28
N ASP A 442 -9.87 -20.76 -18.76
CA ASP A 442 -10.11 -20.62 -20.20
C ASP A 442 -9.28 -19.44 -20.76
N ALA A 443 -9.15 -18.33 -20.03
CA ALA A 443 -8.24 -17.24 -20.39
C ALA A 443 -6.76 -17.68 -20.38
N LEU A 444 -6.32 -18.47 -19.40
CA LEU A 444 -4.95 -19.00 -19.37
C LEU A 444 -4.66 -19.91 -20.56
N LEU A 445 -5.60 -20.78 -20.93
CA LEU A 445 -5.46 -21.65 -22.10
C LEU A 445 -5.52 -20.87 -23.43
N ALA A 446 -6.22 -19.74 -23.45
CA ALA A 446 -6.35 -18.88 -24.64
C ALA A 446 -5.04 -18.24 -25.09
N GLU A 447 -4.06 -18.11 -24.19
CA GLU A 447 -2.71 -17.65 -24.52
C GLU A 447 -2.00 -18.60 -25.49
N GLY A 448 -2.27 -19.91 -25.37
CA GLY A 448 -1.78 -20.94 -26.29
C GLY A 448 -2.69 -21.14 -27.49
N ASP A 449 -4.00 -21.13 -27.28
CA ASP A 449 -4.99 -21.35 -28.34
C ASP A 449 -6.24 -20.43 -28.18
N PRO A 450 -6.42 -19.42 -29.06
CA PRO A 450 -7.57 -18.51 -29.01
C PRO A 450 -8.94 -19.19 -29.07
N TRP A 451 -9.01 -20.47 -29.46
CA TRP A 451 -10.24 -21.26 -29.43
C TRP A 451 -10.98 -21.16 -28.09
N TRP A 452 -10.26 -21.08 -26.96
CA TRP A 452 -10.85 -21.01 -25.62
C TRP A 452 -11.72 -19.77 -25.38
N GLN A 453 -11.51 -18.69 -26.12
CA GLN A 453 -12.32 -17.46 -26.02
C GLN A 453 -13.27 -17.29 -27.21
N LEU A 454 -12.98 -17.92 -28.36
CA LEU A 454 -13.73 -17.74 -29.61
C LEU A 454 -14.74 -18.86 -29.90
N ALA A 455 -14.61 -20.01 -29.24
CA ALA A 455 -15.51 -21.14 -29.48
C ALA A 455 -16.94 -20.82 -29.02
N ASN A 456 -17.90 -20.90 -29.95
CA ASN A 456 -19.30 -20.65 -29.66
C ASN A 456 -19.97 -21.92 -29.11
N LYS A 457 -20.20 -21.96 -27.79
CA LYS A 457 -20.90 -23.05 -27.08
C LYS A 457 -20.37 -24.45 -27.45
N PRO A 458 -19.05 -24.71 -27.34
CA PRO A 458 -18.51 -26.04 -27.59
C PRO A 458 -19.10 -27.08 -26.62
N SER A 459 -19.22 -28.33 -27.05
CA SER A 459 -19.63 -29.42 -26.16
C SER A 459 -18.53 -29.71 -25.14
N GLU A 460 -18.90 -30.25 -23.97
CA GLU A 460 -17.92 -30.62 -22.94
C GLU A 460 -16.88 -31.63 -23.43
N ALA A 461 -17.27 -32.56 -24.32
CA ALA A 461 -16.33 -33.49 -24.95
C ALA A 461 -15.31 -32.77 -25.85
N ALA A 462 -15.75 -31.75 -26.61
CA ALA A 462 -14.86 -30.95 -27.43
C ALA A 462 -13.89 -30.11 -26.56
N ARG A 463 -14.39 -29.52 -25.47
CA ARG A 463 -13.55 -28.80 -24.49
C ARG A 463 -12.50 -29.71 -23.87
N ALA A 464 -12.88 -30.91 -23.42
CA ALA A 464 -11.96 -31.85 -22.82
C ALA A 464 -10.86 -32.30 -23.79
N ALA A 465 -11.21 -32.63 -25.04
CA ALA A 465 -10.24 -32.98 -26.07
C ALA A 465 -9.30 -31.80 -26.39
N LYS A 466 -9.86 -30.60 -26.54
CA LYS A 466 -9.09 -29.40 -26.83
C LYS A 466 -8.15 -29.02 -25.69
N ARG A 467 -8.53 -29.30 -24.45
CA ARG A 467 -7.71 -29.05 -23.26
C ARG A 467 -6.43 -29.85 -23.30
N VAL A 468 -6.54 -31.14 -23.61
CA VAL A 468 -5.40 -32.03 -23.73
C VAL A 468 -4.46 -31.50 -24.82
N GLU A 469 -4.98 -31.19 -26.01
CA GLU A 469 -4.18 -30.63 -27.11
C GLU A 469 -3.48 -29.33 -26.71
N THR A 470 -4.18 -28.41 -26.04
CA THR A 470 -3.65 -27.10 -25.66
C THR A 470 -2.56 -27.22 -24.59
N LEU A 471 -2.73 -28.12 -23.61
CA LEU A 471 -1.75 -28.31 -22.53
C LEU A 471 -0.46 -29.00 -23.00
N GLU A 472 -0.48 -29.71 -24.13
CA GLU A 472 0.72 -30.28 -24.76
C GLU A 472 1.55 -29.23 -25.52
N LEU A 473 1.04 -28.00 -25.69
CA LEU A 473 1.83 -26.91 -26.24
C LEU A 473 2.99 -26.57 -25.28
N PRO A 474 4.21 -26.29 -25.80
CA PRO A 474 5.36 -26.01 -24.96
C PRO A 474 5.09 -24.88 -23.94
N GLY A 475 5.29 -25.18 -22.65
CA GLY A 475 5.15 -24.23 -21.54
C GLY A 475 3.70 -23.93 -21.10
N LEU A 476 2.67 -24.43 -21.79
CA LEU A 476 1.27 -24.10 -21.44
C LEU A 476 0.81 -24.76 -20.15
N ARG A 477 1.26 -25.99 -19.87
CA ARG A 477 0.97 -26.66 -18.60
C ARG A 477 1.43 -25.83 -17.41
N ASP A 478 2.68 -25.36 -17.46
CA ASP A 478 3.32 -24.58 -16.41
C ASP A 478 2.64 -23.22 -16.26
N MET A 479 2.36 -22.54 -17.38
CA MET A 479 1.63 -21.27 -17.38
C MET A 479 0.24 -21.37 -16.73
N VAL A 480 -0.51 -22.43 -17.02
CA VAL A 480 -1.83 -22.67 -16.41
C VAL A 480 -1.67 -22.98 -14.93
N LEU A 481 -0.69 -23.81 -14.57
CA LEU A 481 -0.42 -24.17 -13.18
C LEU A 481 -0.05 -22.93 -12.36
N ASP A 482 0.95 -22.16 -12.79
CA ASP A 482 1.42 -20.96 -12.09
C ASP A 482 0.34 -19.89 -12.05
N GLY A 483 -0.36 -19.64 -13.16
CA GLY A 483 -1.45 -18.65 -13.21
C GLY A 483 -2.63 -19.00 -12.30
N THR A 484 -2.93 -20.28 -12.09
CA THR A 484 -3.96 -20.68 -11.11
C THR A 484 -3.45 -20.71 -9.68
N ALA A 485 -2.17 -21.04 -9.47
CA ALA A 485 -1.51 -20.99 -8.17
C ALA A 485 -1.44 -19.57 -7.62
N GLU A 486 -0.99 -18.60 -8.42
CA GLU A 486 -0.88 -17.19 -8.04
C GLU A 486 -2.20 -16.63 -7.50
N VAL A 487 -3.31 -16.91 -8.20
CA VAL A 487 -4.64 -16.45 -7.80
C VAL A 487 -5.10 -17.13 -6.50
N ALA A 488 -4.83 -18.43 -6.35
CA ALA A 488 -5.18 -19.16 -5.13
C ALA A 488 -4.39 -18.66 -3.92
N VAL A 489 -3.08 -18.45 -4.10
CA VAL A 489 -2.19 -17.91 -3.06
C VAL A 489 -2.61 -16.50 -2.65
N THR A 490 -2.91 -15.62 -3.63
CA THR A 490 -3.41 -14.26 -3.36
C THR A 490 -4.71 -14.29 -2.55
N ALA A 491 -5.63 -15.20 -2.89
CA ALA A 491 -6.87 -15.39 -2.15
C ALA A 491 -6.64 -15.92 -0.73
N GLU A 492 -5.68 -16.82 -0.54
CA GLU A 492 -5.30 -17.34 0.78
C GLU A 492 -4.65 -16.25 1.64
N TYR A 493 -3.70 -15.48 1.08
CA TYR A 493 -3.04 -14.36 1.74
C TYR A 493 -4.03 -13.28 2.20
N ALA A 494 -4.96 -12.89 1.32
CA ALA A 494 -5.99 -11.88 1.61
C ALA A 494 -7.01 -12.32 2.68
N ASN A 495 -7.19 -13.63 2.87
CA ASN A 495 -8.08 -14.21 3.89
C ASN A 495 -7.40 -14.54 5.21
N ASP A 496 -6.07 -14.55 5.24
CA ASP A 496 -5.31 -14.90 6.42
C ASP A 496 -5.42 -13.78 7.48
N ALA A 497 -5.90 -14.14 8.68
CA ALA A 497 -6.14 -13.19 9.76
C ALA A 497 -4.85 -12.55 10.32
N THR A 498 -3.69 -13.14 10.04
CA THR A 498 -2.39 -12.55 10.41
C THR A 498 -2.03 -11.35 9.52
N ASN A 499 -2.53 -11.31 8.28
CA ASN A 499 -2.33 -10.21 7.33
C ASN A 499 -3.52 -9.22 7.36
N TYR A 500 -4.74 -9.75 7.21
CA TYR A 500 -5.99 -8.99 7.09
C TYR A 500 -7.04 -9.46 8.12
N PRO A 501 -6.88 -9.08 9.40
CA PRO A 501 -7.74 -9.56 10.49
C PRO A 501 -9.23 -9.26 10.28
N TYR A 502 -9.55 -8.11 9.67
CA TYR A 502 -10.94 -7.69 9.45
C TYR A 502 -11.61 -8.36 8.24
N LEU A 503 -10.85 -9.06 7.40
CA LEU A 503 -11.36 -9.71 6.18
C LEU A 503 -11.49 -11.23 6.32
N SER A 504 -10.99 -11.80 7.43
CA SER A 504 -11.06 -13.23 7.71
C SER A 504 -12.51 -13.75 7.60
N GLY A 505 -12.70 -14.78 6.77
CA GLY A 505 -14.02 -15.40 6.53
C GLY A 505 -14.91 -14.69 5.51
N LEU A 506 -14.48 -13.56 4.96
CA LEU A 506 -15.13 -12.91 3.82
C LEU A 506 -14.66 -13.55 2.51
N GLN A 507 -15.40 -13.29 1.43
CA GLN A 507 -14.87 -13.55 0.09
C GLN A 507 -13.82 -12.47 -0.23
N PRO A 508 -12.60 -12.83 -0.66
CA PRO A 508 -11.59 -11.87 -1.06
C PRO A 508 -12.08 -10.93 -2.15
N ASP A 509 -11.86 -9.64 -1.92
CA ASP A 509 -12.12 -8.55 -2.86
C ASP A 509 -11.03 -7.51 -2.64
N LEU A 510 -10.25 -7.19 -3.67
CA LEU A 510 -8.98 -6.46 -3.50
C LEU A 510 -9.22 -5.05 -2.94
N TYR A 511 -10.30 -4.37 -3.31
CA TYR A 511 -10.61 -3.05 -2.76
C TYR A 511 -10.77 -3.07 -1.23
N ARG A 512 -11.27 -4.17 -0.64
CA ARG A 512 -11.39 -4.30 0.83
C ARG A 512 -10.02 -4.44 1.50
N CYS A 513 -9.06 -5.05 0.81
CA CYS A 513 -7.67 -5.12 1.24
C CYS A 513 -7.06 -3.71 1.23
N PHE A 514 -7.28 -2.93 0.17
CA PHE A 514 -6.86 -1.52 0.10
C PHE A 514 -7.48 -0.65 1.19
N MET A 515 -8.77 -0.83 1.53
CA MET A 515 -9.39 -0.15 2.67
C MET A 515 -8.61 -0.45 3.96
N SER A 516 -8.41 -1.73 4.28
CA SER A 516 -7.68 -2.12 5.49
C SER A 516 -6.22 -1.63 5.49
N GLN A 517 -5.58 -1.62 4.32
CA GLN A 517 -4.19 -1.21 4.15
C GLN A 517 -4.03 0.31 4.38
N THR A 518 -4.87 1.11 3.72
CA THR A 518 -4.83 2.57 3.83
C THR A 518 -5.14 3.05 5.24
N TRP A 519 -6.08 2.41 5.95
CA TRP A 519 -6.32 2.71 7.38
C TRP A 519 -5.12 2.42 8.26
N ARG A 520 -4.32 1.38 7.94
CA ARG A 520 -3.12 1.03 8.71
C ARG A 520 -1.97 2.02 8.46
N HIS A 521 -1.90 2.61 7.28
CA HIS A 521 -0.84 3.57 6.92
C HIS A 521 -1.18 5.03 7.22
N LEU A 522 -2.36 5.28 7.81
CA LEU A 522 -2.86 6.62 8.04
C LEU A 522 -2.08 7.31 9.15
N SER A 523 -1.71 8.57 8.94
CA SER A 523 -1.17 9.40 10.02
C SER A 523 -2.24 9.71 11.09
N PRO A 524 -1.87 10.14 12.30
CA PRO A 524 -2.83 10.48 13.36
C PRO A 524 -3.87 11.53 12.97
N HIS A 525 -3.57 12.37 11.97
CA HIS A 525 -4.47 13.39 11.43
C HIS A 525 -4.79 13.17 9.95
N GLY A 526 -4.48 11.97 9.42
CA GLY A 526 -4.61 11.68 8.00
C GLY A 526 -6.05 11.43 7.56
N THR A 527 -6.27 11.57 6.25
CA THR A 527 -7.53 11.27 5.57
C THR A 527 -7.30 10.33 4.38
N VAL A 528 -8.25 9.42 4.15
CA VAL A 528 -8.28 8.53 2.97
C VAL A 528 -9.51 8.83 2.12
N GLY A 529 -9.35 9.06 0.82
CA GLY A 529 -10.46 9.17 -0.14
C GLY A 529 -10.39 8.08 -1.21
N LEU A 530 -11.33 7.13 -1.19
CA LEU A 530 -11.34 6.00 -2.13
C LEU A 530 -12.64 5.91 -2.94
N ILE A 531 -12.51 5.50 -4.20
CA ILE A 531 -13.63 5.09 -5.06
C ILE A 531 -13.69 3.57 -5.11
N HIS A 532 -14.77 2.96 -4.62
CA HIS A 532 -14.91 1.50 -4.67
C HIS A 532 -16.36 1.01 -4.52
N PRO A 533 -16.63 -0.29 -4.80
CA PRO A 533 -17.92 -0.90 -4.55
C PRO A 533 -18.29 -0.91 -3.07
N GLU A 534 -19.59 -0.95 -2.82
CA GLU A 534 -20.14 -0.82 -1.47
C GLU A 534 -20.52 -2.16 -0.85
N THR A 535 -19.95 -3.27 -1.34
CA THR A 535 -20.37 -4.61 -0.88
C THR A 535 -20.07 -4.84 0.60
N HIS A 536 -19.19 -4.05 1.21
CA HIS A 536 -18.93 -4.06 2.65
C HIS A 536 -20.14 -3.58 3.49
N PHE A 537 -21.08 -2.82 2.89
CA PHE A 537 -22.36 -2.45 3.50
C PHE A 537 -23.49 -3.43 3.20
N THR A 538 -23.42 -4.20 2.12
CA THR A 538 -24.54 -5.05 1.69
C THR A 538 -24.32 -6.54 1.95
N ASP A 539 -23.07 -6.99 2.04
CA ASP A 539 -22.72 -8.38 2.32
C ASP A 539 -23.08 -8.73 3.78
N GLU A 540 -23.93 -9.73 3.95
CA GLU A 540 -24.42 -10.20 5.25
C GLU A 540 -23.28 -10.69 6.15
N LYS A 541 -22.22 -11.27 5.56
CA LYS A 541 -21.06 -11.77 6.31
C LYS A 541 -20.10 -10.65 6.70
N ALA A 542 -20.20 -9.48 6.07
CA ALA A 542 -19.31 -8.35 6.33
C ALA A 542 -19.64 -7.57 7.62
N GLY A 543 -20.49 -8.08 8.51
CA GLY A 543 -20.88 -7.40 9.76
C GLY A 543 -19.68 -6.95 10.61
N GLY A 544 -18.66 -7.79 10.77
CA GLY A 544 -17.43 -7.43 11.51
C GLY A 544 -16.61 -6.33 10.81
N PHE A 545 -16.42 -6.44 9.50
CA PHE A 545 -15.72 -5.41 8.72
C PHE A 545 -16.48 -4.08 8.70
N ARG A 546 -17.82 -4.14 8.64
CA ARG A 546 -18.70 -2.98 8.69
C ARG A 546 -18.63 -2.26 10.04
N ALA A 547 -18.54 -3.02 11.13
CA ALA A 547 -18.41 -2.47 12.48
C ALA A 547 -17.13 -1.63 12.65
N VAL A 548 -16.02 -2.01 12.00
CA VAL A 548 -14.79 -1.21 12.00
C VAL A 548 -14.78 -0.10 10.93
N THR A 549 -15.62 -0.22 9.90
CA THR A 549 -15.72 0.81 8.83
C THR A 549 -16.44 2.06 9.33
N TYR A 550 -17.60 1.92 9.99
CA TYR A 550 -18.43 3.08 10.37
C TYR A 550 -17.72 4.11 11.25
N PRO A 551 -16.94 3.73 12.29
CA PRO A 551 -16.20 4.70 13.12
C PRO A 551 -15.15 5.51 12.35
N ARG A 552 -14.68 4.99 11.20
CA ARG A 552 -13.69 5.66 10.35
C ARG A 552 -14.34 6.54 9.29
N LEU A 553 -15.59 6.29 8.94
CA LEU A 553 -16.26 7.02 7.86
C LEU A 553 -16.47 8.49 8.26
N ARG A 554 -16.19 9.40 7.33
CA ARG A 554 -16.45 10.85 7.44
C ARG A 554 -17.43 11.32 6.41
N ARG A 555 -17.32 10.77 5.19
CA ARG A 555 -18.22 11.08 4.07
C ARG A 555 -18.53 9.83 3.25
N HIS A 556 -19.77 9.70 2.81
CA HIS A 556 -20.22 8.61 1.95
C HIS A 556 -21.12 9.10 0.82
N TRP A 557 -20.63 9.00 -0.41
CA TRP A 557 -21.35 9.42 -1.60
C TRP A 557 -21.62 8.21 -2.49
N GLN A 558 -22.85 7.68 -2.45
CA GLN A 558 -23.23 6.55 -3.31
C GLN A 558 -23.71 7.06 -4.68
N PHE A 559 -23.05 6.54 -5.72
CA PHE A 559 -23.36 6.81 -7.12
C PHE A 559 -23.97 5.60 -7.82
N ILE A 560 -24.84 5.87 -8.79
CA ILE A 560 -25.33 4.90 -9.77
C ILE A 560 -24.80 5.34 -11.14
N ASN A 561 -24.13 4.45 -11.88
CA ASN A 561 -23.41 4.78 -13.11
C ASN A 561 -24.31 5.03 -14.35
N GLU A 562 -25.53 5.52 -14.16
CA GLU A 562 -26.53 5.69 -15.24
C GLU A 562 -26.14 6.77 -16.27
N LEU A 563 -25.23 7.68 -15.90
CA LEU A 563 -24.62 8.64 -16.82
C LEU A 563 -23.35 8.09 -17.50
N VAL A 564 -22.99 6.84 -17.22
CA VAL A 564 -21.79 6.14 -17.74
C VAL A 564 -20.53 6.99 -17.55
N LEU A 565 -20.38 7.55 -16.35
CA LEU A 565 -19.17 8.29 -16.00
C LEU A 565 -17.98 7.33 -15.96
N PHE A 566 -18.16 6.15 -15.35
CA PHE A 566 -17.22 5.05 -15.44
C PHE A 566 -17.56 4.16 -16.64
N GLU A 567 -16.54 3.62 -17.34
CA GLU A 567 -16.70 2.63 -18.42
C GLU A 567 -17.03 1.22 -17.88
N ILE A 568 -18.07 1.16 -17.05
CA ILE A 568 -18.64 -0.06 -16.45
C ILE A 568 -20.15 -0.09 -16.74
N HIS A 569 -20.81 -1.19 -16.40
CA HIS A 569 -22.26 -1.31 -16.56
C HIS A 569 -23.00 -0.12 -15.89
N ASP A 570 -23.93 0.49 -16.60
CA ASP A 570 -24.70 1.68 -16.20
C ASP A 570 -25.42 1.55 -14.84
N GLN A 571 -25.93 0.36 -14.51
CA GLN A 571 -26.63 0.08 -13.25
C GLN A 571 -25.70 -0.26 -12.08
N LEU A 572 -24.37 -0.26 -12.28
CA LEU A 572 -23.44 -0.58 -11.20
C LEU A 572 -23.39 0.56 -10.18
N ARG A 573 -23.47 0.18 -8.90
CA ARG A 573 -23.34 1.10 -7.76
C ARG A 573 -21.92 1.11 -7.24
N TYR A 574 -21.37 2.29 -7.05
CA TYR A 574 -20.08 2.52 -6.42
C TYR A 574 -20.20 3.71 -5.46
N GLY A 575 -19.25 3.82 -4.53
CA GLY A 575 -19.22 4.92 -3.58
C GLY A 575 -17.89 5.63 -3.60
N ILE A 576 -17.93 6.94 -3.34
CA ILE A 576 -16.77 7.73 -2.93
C ILE A 576 -16.84 7.84 -1.42
N HIS A 577 -15.82 7.32 -0.74
CA HIS A 577 -15.78 7.23 0.71
C HIS A 577 -14.58 7.97 1.24
N ILE A 578 -14.82 8.84 2.21
CA ILE A 578 -13.77 9.54 2.95
C ILE A 578 -13.68 8.90 4.32
N TYR A 579 -12.49 8.41 4.67
CA TYR A 579 -12.18 7.79 5.94
C TYR A 579 -11.15 8.63 6.71
N GLY A 580 -11.25 8.63 8.04
CA GLY A 580 -10.22 9.11 8.95
C GLY A 580 -9.93 8.07 10.03
N ASN A 581 -9.29 8.50 11.12
CA ASN A 581 -9.07 7.67 12.30
C ASN A 581 -10.39 7.24 12.96
N GLU A 582 -10.36 6.18 13.79
CA GLU A 582 -11.57 5.72 14.49
C GLU A 582 -12.11 6.80 15.44
N LEU A 583 -13.40 7.09 15.34
CA LEU A 583 -14.14 7.90 16.31
C LEU A 583 -14.83 7.02 17.34
N GLU A 584 -14.97 7.53 18.57
CA GLU A 584 -15.76 6.86 19.61
C GLU A 584 -17.25 6.78 19.25
N ALA A 585 -17.76 7.80 18.54
CA ALA A 585 -19.11 7.87 18.03
C ALA A 585 -19.11 7.91 16.51
N VAL A 586 -20.03 7.18 15.88
CA VAL A 586 -20.16 7.19 14.42
C VAL A 586 -20.80 8.50 14.01
N ALA A 587 -20.09 9.28 13.19
CA ALA A 587 -20.58 10.52 12.63
C ALA A 587 -20.02 10.72 11.21
N PHE A 588 -20.89 10.77 10.21
CA PHE A 588 -20.51 11.06 8.83
C PHE A 588 -21.64 11.73 8.06
N VAL A 589 -21.29 12.45 6.99
CA VAL A 589 -22.27 12.99 6.02
C VAL A 589 -22.41 12.04 4.85
N MET A 590 -23.61 11.93 4.30
CA MET A 590 -23.85 11.06 3.16
C MET A 590 -24.89 11.59 2.17
N ALA A 591 -24.81 11.10 0.94
CA ALA A 591 -25.87 11.16 -0.05
C ALA A 591 -25.97 9.81 -0.75
N SER A 592 -27.19 9.40 -1.07
CA SER A 592 -27.44 8.11 -1.74
C SER A 592 -28.20 8.27 -3.03
N SER A 593 -28.02 7.29 -3.93
CA SER A 593 -28.65 7.26 -5.26
C SER A 593 -28.44 8.54 -6.07
N VAL A 594 -27.20 9.05 -6.08
CA VAL A 594 -26.78 10.20 -6.88
C VAL A 594 -26.21 9.72 -8.21
N TYR A 595 -26.27 10.55 -9.25
CA TYR A 595 -25.75 10.19 -10.58
C TYR A 595 -24.54 11.03 -11.01
N HIS A 596 -24.34 12.22 -10.43
CA HIS A 596 -23.26 13.12 -10.77
C HIS A 596 -22.72 13.87 -9.54
N PRO A 597 -21.39 14.03 -9.38
CA PRO A 597 -20.79 14.72 -8.23
C PRO A 597 -21.29 16.15 -7.98
N ASP A 598 -21.46 16.94 -9.04
CA ASP A 598 -22.02 18.30 -8.98
C ASP A 598 -23.38 18.37 -8.25
N THR A 599 -24.21 17.32 -8.29
CA THR A 599 -25.46 17.27 -7.54
C THR A 599 -25.20 17.34 -6.03
N VAL A 600 -24.14 16.69 -5.53
CA VAL A 600 -23.76 16.74 -4.11
C VAL A 600 -23.26 18.15 -3.76
N GLU A 601 -22.33 18.68 -4.56
CA GLU A 601 -21.73 20.01 -4.32
C GLU A 601 -22.78 21.12 -4.28
N ARG A 602 -23.71 21.13 -5.24
CA ARG A 602 -24.82 22.10 -5.26
C ARG A 602 -25.84 21.85 -4.15
N SER A 603 -25.99 20.61 -3.66
CA SER A 603 -26.91 20.30 -2.56
C SER A 603 -26.45 20.87 -1.22
N PHE A 604 -25.14 20.96 -0.98
CA PHE A 604 -24.60 21.64 0.21
C PHE A 604 -24.93 23.14 0.26
N ARG A 605 -25.10 23.79 -0.90
CA ARG A 605 -25.38 25.24 -1.01
C ARG A 605 -26.87 25.55 -1.17
N HIS A 606 -27.71 24.52 -1.21
CA HIS A 606 -29.14 24.65 -1.44
C HIS A 606 -29.86 25.09 -0.15
N ASP A 607 -30.83 26.01 -0.27
CA ASP A 607 -31.52 26.63 0.87
C ASP A 607 -32.61 25.76 1.54
N GLY A 608 -32.94 24.64 0.90
CA GLY A 608 -33.93 23.66 1.38
C GLY A 608 -35.35 23.95 0.91
N SER A 609 -35.54 24.92 0.04
CA SER A 609 -36.84 25.26 -0.55
C SER A 609 -37.24 24.32 -1.69
N GLY A 610 -38.54 24.24 -1.97
CA GLY A 610 -39.06 23.43 -3.08
C GLY A 610 -39.22 21.95 -2.77
N ASN A 611 -39.50 21.16 -3.81
CA ASN A 611 -39.76 19.73 -3.69
C ASN A 611 -38.45 18.94 -3.70
N GLN A 612 -38.36 17.93 -2.83
CA GLN A 612 -37.23 17.01 -2.84
C GLN A 612 -37.16 16.25 -4.18
N PRO A 613 -35.98 16.19 -4.80
CA PRO A 613 -35.74 15.41 -6.02
C PRO A 613 -36.02 13.92 -5.84
N GLY A 614 -36.52 13.29 -6.90
CA GLY A 614 -36.74 11.83 -6.96
C GLY A 614 -35.57 11.09 -7.61
N PHE A 615 -35.80 9.85 -8.05
CA PHE A 615 -34.85 9.16 -8.93
C PHE A 615 -34.85 9.75 -10.34
N LYS A 616 -36.04 10.10 -10.83
CA LYS A 616 -36.30 10.73 -12.13
C LYS A 616 -37.11 12.00 -11.96
N ASP A 617 -36.88 12.97 -12.83
CA ASP A 617 -37.67 14.19 -12.89
C ASP A 617 -39.05 13.94 -13.54
N LEU A 618 -39.87 14.99 -13.64
CA LEU A 618 -41.19 14.92 -14.25
C LEU A 618 -41.16 14.63 -15.75
N GLU A 619 -39.99 14.77 -16.39
CA GLU A 619 -39.76 14.52 -17.81
C GLU A 619 -39.20 13.11 -18.06
N GLY A 620 -38.94 12.34 -17.00
CA GLY A 620 -38.43 10.97 -17.06
C GLY A 620 -36.91 10.85 -17.18
N ASN A 621 -36.18 11.97 -17.09
CA ASN A 621 -34.72 11.99 -17.04
C ASN A 621 -34.22 11.71 -15.62
N TRP A 622 -32.95 11.33 -15.47
CA TRP A 622 -32.33 11.19 -14.15
C TRP A 622 -32.32 12.52 -13.41
N ASP A 623 -32.86 12.56 -12.20
CA ASP A 623 -33.04 13.82 -11.48
C ASP A 623 -31.70 14.29 -10.89
N LEU A 624 -31.07 15.27 -11.56
CA LEU A 624 -29.78 15.88 -11.16
C LEU A 624 -29.95 17.15 -10.33
N ARG A 625 -31.19 17.53 -9.97
CA ARG A 625 -31.44 18.76 -9.22
C ARG A 625 -30.83 18.68 -7.81
N PRO A 626 -30.16 19.74 -7.34
CA PRO A 626 -29.66 19.79 -5.98
C PRO A 626 -30.80 20.01 -5.00
N HIS A 627 -30.64 19.51 -3.77
CA HIS A 627 -31.54 19.83 -2.67
C HIS A 627 -30.85 19.52 -1.34
N ALA A 628 -31.01 20.39 -0.33
CA ALA A 628 -30.37 20.23 0.98
C ALA A 628 -30.68 18.86 1.62
N GLY A 629 -31.93 18.39 1.46
CA GLY A 629 -32.37 17.06 1.91
C GLY A 629 -31.74 15.84 1.21
N ARG A 630 -30.91 16.03 0.17
CA ARG A 630 -30.07 14.94 -0.38
C ARG A 630 -28.88 14.63 0.53
N ILE A 631 -28.44 15.61 1.33
CA ILE A 631 -27.37 15.45 2.29
C ILE A 631 -27.99 14.99 3.61
N ILE A 632 -27.44 13.94 4.19
CA ILE A 632 -27.90 13.33 5.44
C ILE A 632 -26.72 13.26 6.40
N GLU A 633 -26.91 13.69 7.63
CA GLU A 633 -26.00 13.42 8.75
C GLU A 633 -26.39 12.10 9.40
N ALA A 634 -25.49 11.11 9.33
CA ALA A 634 -25.64 9.82 9.97
C ALA A 634 -24.90 9.85 11.31
N LEU A 635 -25.65 9.75 12.41
CA LEU A 635 -25.13 9.82 13.77
C LEU A 635 -25.52 8.56 14.55
N HIS A 636 -24.55 7.95 15.24
CA HIS A 636 -24.80 6.86 16.17
C HIS A 636 -23.83 6.88 17.36
N ASN A 637 -24.41 7.06 18.55
CA ASN A 637 -23.72 6.92 19.83
C ASN A 637 -23.91 5.50 20.40
N PRO A 638 -22.86 4.90 21.01
CA PRO A 638 -23.00 3.65 21.75
C PRO A 638 -24.09 3.77 22.82
N GLY A 639 -25.19 3.02 22.68
CA GLY A 639 -26.33 3.03 23.61
C GLY A 639 -27.59 3.79 23.13
N CYS A 640 -27.59 4.37 21.92
CA CYS A 640 -28.77 4.97 21.29
C CYS A 640 -29.10 4.32 19.93
N SER A 641 -30.36 4.43 19.47
CA SER A 641 -30.73 4.03 18.10
C SER A 641 -30.09 4.96 17.07
N TRP A 642 -29.81 4.45 15.86
CA TRP A 642 -29.34 5.27 14.73
C TRP A 642 -30.24 6.49 14.49
N GLY A 643 -29.64 7.68 14.44
CA GLY A 643 -30.31 8.92 14.05
C GLY A 643 -29.90 9.31 12.63
N LEU A 644 -30.89 9.60 11.77
CA LEU A 644 -30.68 10.23 10.47
C LEU A 644 -31.30 11.62 10.54
N ASN A 645 -30.47 12.66 10.45
CA ASN A 645 -30.93 14.05 10.45
C ASN A 645 -30.50 14.74 9.14
N PRO A 646 -31.33 15.59 8.52
CA PRO A 646 -30.82 16.54 7.53
C PRO A 646 -29.81 17.46 8.23
N PRO A 647 -28.72 17.89 7.56
CA PRO A 647 -27.72 18.73 8.18
C PRO A 647 -28.37 19.99 8.74
N ALA A 648 -28.09 20.27 10.02
CA ALA A 648 -28.43 21.56 10.59
C ALA A 648 -27.73 22.63 9.74
N SER A 649 -28.46 23.64 9.28
CA SER A 649 -27.92 24.73 8.48
C SER A 649 -26.62 25.23 9.13
N ARG A 650 -25.45 24.88 8.58
CA ARG A 650 -24.20 25.54 8.93
C ARG A 650 -24.39 26.98 8.47
N SER A 651 -24.75 27.84 9.40
CA SER A 651 -24.74 29.27 9.17
C SER A 651 -23.36 29.63 8.65
N ALA A 652 -23.34 30.44 7.59
CA ALA A 652 -22.16 31.00 6.95
C ALA A 652 -21.03 31.23 7.98
N ARG A 653 -20.04 30.33 7.98
CA ARG A 653 -18.70 30.69 8.43
C ARG A 653 -18.02 31.34 7.23
N ALA A 654 -17.44 32.50 7.50
CA ALA A 654 -17.23 33.62 6.61
C ALA A 654 -16.36 33.35 5.37
N MET A 655 -16.55 34.26 4.41
CA MET A 655 -15.80 34.50 3.16
C MET A 655 -14.30 34.20 3.22
#